data_AF-A0A447CQV2-F1
#
_entry.id   AF-A0A447CQV2-F1
#
_cell.length_a   1.000
_cell.length_b   1.000
_cell.length_c   1.000
_cell.angle_alpha   90.00
_cell.angle_beta   90.00
_cell.angle_gamma   90.00
#
_symmetry.space_group_name_H-M   'P 1'
#
loop_
_entity.id
_entity.type
_entity.pdbx_description
1 polymer ?
#
loop_
_entity_poly.entity_id
_entity_poly.type
_entity_poly.pdbx_seq_one_letter_code
_entity_poly.pdbx_strand_id
1 'polypeptide(L)'
;MVGKAPRTKKKTGAKSARQASARQAKGAPASEPRKPKTGAAAASATSKTGAAKAAGSRAGKPAKTASGATGRSARKAASSKAPAAASRKAKPVTSRTTKSAAAKPKPARSAASKSARPTSPAAKSLARKSGASKSPAAKSKSPAAKSPAVKSPAVKSAKPKSSAAKSAKSRSPAATSSTRKSAASTPSRPAATRGKAVAGKPAAKAASRKPAAKAATRKPAAGKPAATRPAQPGGKTVSRGKAVSGGKTVGLGPFELARERAAGRVKRAVRRVVATVADAAAAALKPAPRSASALRPSVKPRSERPRGRAATPPGVVIKGRMGPRYPEILSPGALAFVAELHRRFDGRRRELLAARAERQARFDAGELPDFLPETREVREGDWTVAPIPADLQDRRVEITGPVDRKMIVNALNSGATHFMADFEDANAPTWSNNIEGQLNLRDRFEDKIDFTDETSGKRYAIGDKPAVLIVRPRGWHLVEEHLTVDGEPISGSLFDFGLYFFHNAKTLVARGTGPYFYIPKLESHLEARLWNDVFLYAQEKLGLPRGTIKVTVLIETLPAAFEMDEILYELRDHIAGLNAGRWDYIFSFIKKFARRPDYVLPDRGQVVMGKAFLGAYATLLIKTCHRRRAFAMGGMAAQIPIKGNPEANEAAFAKVRADKEREVKDGHDGTWVAHPDLVPVAKEVFDRLMPQPNQVDRQRDDVTVGQADLLRIHEGTKTEEGFRLNIRVGVQYVEAWLRGRGAVPIYNLMEDAATAEISRAQIWQWLQYGAELDNGVKATPEFFERALGEEMERVRDELGAEVYDAGRFPEAIDLFRRLTLAPTFEDFLTVPAYKLIV
;
A
#
# COMPACT_ATOMS: atom_id res chain seq x y z
N MET A 1 60.33 37.05 -5.18
CA MET A 1 60.08 38.48 -4.93
C MET A 1 58.92 38.92 -5.80
N VAL A 2 58.13 39.93 -5.39
CA VAL A 2 57.01 40.56 -6.14
C VAL A 2 55.84 39.60 -6.50
N GLY A 3 54.56 39.96 -6.39
CA GLY A 3 53.95 41.13 -5.78
C GLY A 3 52.41 41.02 -5.77
N LYS A 4 51.75 41.61 -4.76
CA LYS A 4 50.30 41.94 -4.80
C LYS A 4 50.13 43.20 -5.69
N ALA A 5 48.96 43.58 -6.24
CA ALA A 5 47.68 43.79 -5.55
C ALA A 5 46.47 43.98 -6.52
N PRO A 6 45.22 44.02 -6.02
CA PRO A 6 43.98 44.10 -6.82
C PRO A 6 43.23 45.46 -6.69
N ARG A 7 42.14 45.68 -7.46
CA ARG A 7 40.97 46.62 -7.26
C ARG A 7 40.27 46.92 -8.62
N THR A 8 39.03 47.42 -8.77
CA THR A 8 37.75 47.39 -7.99
C THR A 8 36.53 47.85 -8.85
N LYS A 9 35.34 47.29 -8.57
CA LYS A 9 33.99 47.93 -8.54
C LYS A 9 33.46 48.83 -9.70
N LYS A 10 32.34 48.35 -10.27
CA LYS A 10 30.99 49.00 -10.43
C LYS A 10 30.66 49.96 -11.61
N LYS A 11 29.44 49.70 -12.13
CA LYS A 11 28.37 50.61 -12.64
C LYS A 11 28.59 51.38 -13.97
N THR A 12 27.82 50.98 -15.00
CA THR A 12 26.81 51.75 -15.81
C THR A 12 26.26 50.81 -16.90
N GLY A 13 25.21 51.11 -17.69
CA GLY A 13 24.27 52.23 -17.63
C GLY A 13 23.40 52.47 -18.89
N ALA A 14 22.52 51.52 -19.24
CA ALA A 14 21.34 51.67 -20.11
C ALA A 14 21.48 51.85 -21.65
N LYS A 15 20.32 51.62 -22.32
CA LYS A 15 19.87 51.98 -23.69
C LYS A 15 20.23 51.11 -24.92
N SER A 16 19.15 50.76 -25.64
CA SER A 16 18.95 50.86 -27.11
C SER A 16 19.53 49.77 -28.04
N ALA A 17 18.87 49.34 -29.14
CA ALA A 17 17.44 49.31 -29.54
C ALA A 17 17.29 48.55 -30.89
N ARG A 18 16.04 48.28 -31.33
CA ARG A 18 15.62 47.88 -32.71
C ARG A 18 16.14 46.50 -33.19
N GLN A 19 15.64 45.84 -34.24
CA GLN A 19 14.32 45.77 -34.91
C GLN A 19 14.27 44.43 -35.71
N ALA A 20 13.22 44.10 -36.47
CA ALA A 20 11.84 43.72 -36.10
C ALA A 20 11.02 43.51 -37.38
N SER A 21 10.34 42.36 -37.51
CA SER A 21 9.38 42.07 -38.59
C SER A 21 8.10 41.46 -38.01
N ALA A 22 6.98 41.67 -38.69
CA ALA A 22 5.64 41.40 -38.16
C ALA A 22 4.67 40.89 -39.24
N ARG A 23 3.54 40.32 -38.81
CA ARG A 23 2.27 40.44 -39.54
C ARG A 23 1.11 40.64 -38.57
N GLN A 24 0.12 41.38 -39.03
CA GLN A 24 -1.08 41.83 -38.30
C GLN A 24 -2.27 40.87 -38.65
N ALA A 25 -3.53 41.03 -38.21
CA ALA A 25 -4.20 42.20 -37.63
C ALA A 25 -5.55 41.90 -36.95
N LYS A 26 -6.06 42.91 -36.20
CA LYS A 26 -7.48 43.25 -35.93
C LYS A 26 -8.34 42.33 -35.03
N GLY A 27 -9.03 42.95 -34.05
CA GLY A 27 -10.13 42.35 -33.28
C GLY A 27 -10.31 42.92 -31.86
N ALA A 28 -11.08 43.98 -31.70
CA ALA A 28 -11.45 44.63 -30.43
C ALA A 28 -12.88 45.24 -30.57
N PRO A 29 -13.61 45.68 -29.52
CA PRO A 29 -13.19 45.90 -28.13
C PRO A 29 -14.12 45.28 -27.04
N ALA A 30 -13.98 45.76 -25.80
CA ALA A 30 -14.56 45.22 -24.56
C ALA A 30 -16.00 45.68 -24.21
N SER A 31 -16.59 45.00 -23.20
CA SER A 31 -17.61 45.58 -22.30
C SER A 31 -17.58 44.90 -20.93
N GLU A 32 -17.69 45.67 -19.84
CA GLU A 32 -17.65 45.22 -18.44
C GLU A 32 -19.07 44.88 -17.86
N PRO A 33 -19.24 44.47 -16.58
CA PRO A 33 -20.21 43.44 -16.22
C PRO A 33 -21.59 43.92 -15.74
N ARG A 34 -22.57 43.00 -15.72
CA ARG A 34 -23.82 43.14 -14.93
C ARG A 34 -24.26 41.86 -14.22
N LYS A 35 -24.52 42.01 -12.92
CA LYS A 35 -25.37 41.22 -12.01
C LYS A 35 -26.29 42.24 -11.27
N PRO A 36 -27.30 41.85 -10.47
CA PRO A 36 -28.07 40.61 -10.42
C PRO A 36 -29.61 40.83 -10.47
N LYS A 37 -30.40 39.75 -10.56
CA LYS A 37 -31.76 39.61 -10.00
C LYS A 37 -31.90 38.14 -9.55
N THR A 38 -32.21 37.76 -8.30
CA THR A 38 -33.35 38.05 -7.39
C THR A 38 -34.68 37.42 -7.85
N GLY A 39 -35.11 36.37 -7.17
CA GLY A 39 -36.39 35.65 -7.33
C GLY A 39 -36.40 34.41 -6.41
N ALA A 40 -37.53 34.08 -5.77
CA ALA A 40 -37.54 33.12 -4.65
C ALA A 40 -38.83 32.28 -4.51
N ALA A 41 -38.70 31.19 -3.73
CA ALA A 41 -39.72 30.51 -2.91
C ALA A 41 -40.69 29.47 -3.51
N ALA A 42 -41.09 28.55 -2.60
CA ALA A 42 -42.39 27.87 -2.46
C ALA A 42 -42.76 26.59 -3.25
N ALA A 43 -42.33 25.43 -2.71
CA ALA A 43 -43.19 24.41 -2.05
C ALA A 43 -44.27 23.56 -2.78
N SER A 44 -44.56 22.41 -2.14
CA SER A 44 -45.68 21.43 -2.34
C SER A 44 -45.65 20.57 -3.63
N ALA A 45 -45.69 19.22 -3.69
CA ALA A 45 -45.98 18.08 -2.78
C ALA A 45 -47.32 17.34 -3.03
N THR A 46 -47.29 16.00 -2.84
CA THR A 46 -48.36 14.97 -3.01
C THR A 46 -48.89 14.75 -4.44
N SER A 47 -49.03 13.55 -5.03
CA SER A 47 -49.11 12.11 -4.61
C SER A 47 -50.53 11.50 -4.48
N LYS A 48 -50.58 10.15 -4.55
CA LYS A 48 -51.73 9.19 -4.64
C LYS A 48 -52.09 8.80 -6.09
N THR A 49 -52.24 7.55 -6.50
CA THR A 49 -52.50 6.21 -5.88
C THR A 49 -53.93 5.90 -5.41
N GLY A 50 -54.46 4.79 -5.94
CA GLY A 50 -55.73 4.11 -5.59
C GLY A 50 -55.93 2.95 -6.58
N ALA A 51 -56.05 1.65 -6.23
CA ALA A 51 -56.76 0.95 -5.15
C ALA A 51 -58.29 0.87 -5.36
N ALA A 52 -59.01 -0.21 -5.06
CA ALA A 52 -58.68 -1.61 -4.71
C ALA A 52 -59.99 -2.44 -4.58
N LYS A 53 -59.89 -3.78 -4.36
CA LYS A 53 -60.68 -4.66 -3.43
C LYS A 53 -60.48 -6.15 -3.83
N ALA A 54 -60.18 -7.12 -2.95
CA ALA A 54 -60.83 -7.62 -1.70
C ALA A 54 -62.05 -8.54 -2.00
N ALA A 55 -62.35 -9.64 -1.28
CA ALA A 55 -61.80 -10.27 -0.05
C ALA A 55 -61.97 -11.83 -0.14
N GLY A 56 -61.63 -12.73 0.81
CA GLY A 56 -61.05 -12.67 2.16
C GLY A 56 -61.25 -14.01 2.95
N SER A 57 -61.09 -14.01 4.29
CA SER A 57 -61.60 -15.00 5.29
C SER A 57 -60.77 -16.26 5.72
N ARG A 58 -60.45 -16.29 7.04
CA ARG A 58 -60.40 -17.40 8.03
C ARG A 58 -59.36 -18.56 8.00
N ALA A 59 -58.35 -18.41 8.86
CA ALA A 59 -58.07 -19.18 10.10
C ALA A 59 -57.98 -20.74 10.13
N GLY A 60 -56.88 -21.26 10.71
CA GLY A 60 -56.73 -22.66 11.18
C GLY A 60 -55.39 -22.96 11.90
N LYS A 61 -55.42 -23.75 12.99
CA LYS A 61 -54.30 -24.28 13.82
C LYS A 61 -54.89 -25.36 14.78
N PRO A 62 -54.12 -26.27 15.44
CA PRO A 62 -52.69 -26.61 15.35
C PRO A 62 -52.47 -28.16 15.23
N ALA A 63 -51.44 -28.73 15.93
CA ALA A 63 -51.20 -30.16 16.28
C ALA A 63 -50.57 -31.09 15.20
N LYS A 64 -49.90 -32.23 15.51
CA LYS A 64 -48.95 -32.63 16.61
C LYS A 64 -48.38 -34.05 16.29
N THR A 65 -47.23 -34.45 16.88
CA THR A 65 -46.73 -35.87 17.06
C THR A 65 -46.48 -36.77 15.81
N ALA A 66 -45.81 -37.94 15.84
CA ALA A 66 -44.60 -38.39 16.56
C ALA A 66 -44.06 -39.76 16.03
N SER A 67 -42.74 -39.99 16.15
CA SER A 67 -42.00 -41.27 16.38
C SER A 67 -42.23 -42.56 15.55
N GLY A 68 -41.11 -43.11 14.99
CA GLY A 68 -40.81 -44.57 14.89
C GLY A 68 -41.02 -45.27 13.53
N ALA A 69 -40.43 -46.45 13.24
CA ALA A 69 -39.24 -47.14 13.81
C ALA A 69 -38.78 -48.34 12.92
N THR A 70 -37.49 -48.72 12.98
CA THR A 70 -36.85 -49.99 12.48
C THR A 70 -36.91 -50.32 10.97
N GLY A 71 -35.98 -51.12 10.37
CA GLY A 71 -34.65 -51.57 10.82
C GLY A 71 -34.03 -52.74 10.01
N ARG A 72 -32.74 -53.05 10.25
CA ARG A 72 -31.93 -54.23 9.78
C ARG A 72 -31.54 -54.27 8.28
N SER A 73 -30.49 -54.98 7.82
CA SER A 73 -29.62 -56.00 8.46
C SER A 73 -28.19 -56.16 7.86
N ALA A 74 -27.20 -56.55 8.70
CA ALA A 74 -26.00 -57.40 8.43
C ALA A 74 -24.94 -57.00 7.36
N ARG A 75 -23.63 -57.37 7.39
CA ARG A 75 -22.60 -58.01 8.28
C ARG A 75 -21.22 -57.80 7.56
N LYS A 76 -19.98 -57.98 8.04
CA LYS A 76 -19.25 -58.39 9.29
C LYS A 76 -18.48 -57.14 9.87
N ALA A 77 -17.55 -57.09 10.84
CA ALA A 77 -16.64 -57.98 11.63
C ALA A 77 -15.28 -58.39 10.97
N ALA A 78 -14.10 -58.33 11.61
CA ALA A 78 -13.66 -58.01 13.00
C ALA A 78 -12.26 -57.31 12.98
N SER A 79 -11.67 -56.64 13.99
CA SER A 79 -11.86 -56.44 15.46
C SER A 79 -10.99 -57.29 16.44
N SER A 80 -9.84 -56.74 16.89
CA SER A 80 -9.23 -56.90 18.24
C SER A 80 -8.06 -55.90 18.41
N LYS A 81 -8.07 -54.94 19.36
CA LYS A 81 -7.73 -54.98 20.80
C LYS A 81 -6.22 -55.12 21.15
N ALA A 82 -5.73 -54.16 21.93
CA ALA A 82 -4.46 -54.14 22.70
C ALA A 82 -4.70 -54.74 24.13
N PRO A 83 -3.78 -54.74 25.16
CA PRO A 83 -2.56 -53.91 25.33
C PRO A 83 -1.33 -54.54 26.09
N ALA A 84 -0.35 -53.67 26.39
CA ALA A 84 0.52 -53.63 27.59
C ALA A 84 1.94 -54.29 27.63
N ALA A 85 2.95 -53.40 27.76
CA ALA A 85 4.12 -53.41 28.65
C ALA A 85 5.13 -54.60 28.72
N ALA A 86 6.41 -54.30 28.43
CA ALA A 86 7.57 -54.69 29.25
C ALA A 86 8.82 -53.82 28.98
N SER A 87 9.66 -53.61 30.00
CA SER A 87 10.88 -52.76 29.96
C SER A 87 12.15 -53.51 29.52
N ARG A 88 13.12 -52.82 28.91
CA ARG A 88 14.55 -53.03 29.23
C ARG A 88 15.41 -51.76 29.05
N LYS A 89 16.57 -51.72 29.73
CA LYS A 89 17.48 -50.57 29.87
C LYS A 89 18.78 -50.80 29.09
N ALA A 90 19.39 -49.73 28.58
CA ALA A 90 20.83 -49.62 28.36
C ALA A 90 21.29 -48.18 28.69
N LYS A 91 22.56 -47.99 29.06
CA LYS A 91 23.14 -46.69 29.48
C LYS A 91 24.12 -46.15 28.41
N PRO A 92 24.36 -44.83 28.35
CA PRO A 92 25.48 -44.26 27.60
C PRO A 92 26.83 -44.59 28.26
N VAL A 93 27.91 -44.54 27.46
CA VAL A 93 29.31 -44.72 27.91
C VAL A 93 30.08 -43.41 27.74
N THR A 94 31.02 -43.14 28.67
CA THR A 94 31.78 -41.88 28.74
C THR A 94 33.28 -42.10 28.95
N SER A 95 34.12 -41.39 28.20
CA SER A 95 35.55 -41.14 28.52
C SER A 95 36.01 -39.87 27.78
N ARG A 96 36.37 -38.76 28.46
CA ARG A 96 37.65 -38.47 29.17
C ARG A 96 38.81 -38.22 28.18
N THR A 97 39.71 -37.22 28.32
CA THR A 97 39.90 -36.12 29.30
C THR A 97 40.78 -34.99 28.63
N THR A 98 41.32 -33.91 29.22
CA THR A 98 41.66 -33.50 30.62
C THR A 98 41.89 -31.97 30.73
N LYS A 99 41.73 -31.41 31.95
CA LYS A 99 42.35 -30.16 32.49
C LYS A 99 41.88 -28.80 31.90
N SER A 100 41.91 -27.68 32.64
CA SER A 100 42.43 -27.43 34.01
C SER A 100 41.54 -26.50 34.87
N ALA A 101 41.89 -26.37 36.16
CA ALA A 101 41.27 -25.48 37.17
C ALA A 101 41.65 -23.98 36.95
N ALA A 102 41.14 -22.97 37.67
CA ALA A 102 40.35 -22.88 38.92
C ALA A 102 39.39 -21.63 38.83
N ALA A 103 38.79 -20.98 39.86
CA ALA A 103 38.80 -21.07 41.34
C ALA A 103 37.49 -20.45 41.92
N LYS A 104 37.29 -20.49 43.25
CA LYS A 104 36.32 -19.66 44.01
C LYS A 104 36.63 -19.63 45.52
N PRO A 105 36.32 -18.53 46.23
CA PRO A 105 35.78 -18.66 47.60
C PRO A 105 34.33 -18.13 47.79
N LYS A 106 33.87 -18.17 49.05
CA LYS A 106 32.54 -17.90 49.66
C LYS A 106 32.80 -17.47 51.14
N PRO A 107 31.81 -17.26 52.05
CA PRO A 107 30.50 -16.58 51.99
C PRO A 107 30.20 -15.70 53.25
N ALA A 108 28.98 -15.14 53.36
CA ALA A 108 28.29 -14.77 54.63
C ALA A 108 26.76 -14.97 54.42
N ARG A 109 26.04 -15.76 55.25
CA ARG A 109 25.24 -15.41 56.46
C ARG A 109 24.11 -14.37 56.24
N SER A 110 22.89 -14.45 56.80
CA SER A 110 22.08 -15.52 57.47
C SER A 110 20.73 -14.92 57.94
N ALA A 111 19.54 -15.56 57.98
CA ALA A 111 19.08 -16.90 57.56
C ALA A 111 17.70 -16.83 56.83
N ALA A 112 16.51 -17.38 57.20
CA ALA A 112 16.01 -18.16 58.36
C ALA A 112 14.76 -19.05 58.00
N SER A 113 14.03 -19.54 59.02
CA SER A 113 12.89 -20.50 59.05
C SER A 113 11.54 -19.83 59.42
N LYS A 114 10.30 -20.38 59.30
CA LYS A 114 9.68 -21.74 59.19
C LYS A 114 8.43 -21.65 58.26
N SER A 115 7.93 -22.65 57.53
CA SER A 115 7.24 -23.91 57.92
C SER A 115 6.04 -23.71 58.89
N ALA A 116 4.83 -24.27 58.70
CA ALA A 116 4.39 -25.40 57.85
C ALA A 116 2.95 -25.25 57.28
N ARG A 117 2.51 -26.23 56.46
CA ARG A 117 1.13 -26.46 55.99
C ARG A 117 0.41 -27.46 56.92
N PRO A 118 -0.94 -27.60 56.88
CA PRO A 118 -1.49 -28.81 56.24
C PRO A 118 -2.91 -28.70 55.62
N THR A 119 -3.25 -29.73 54.83
CA THR A 119 -4.59 -30.35 54.56
C THR A 119 -5.87 -29.53 54.25
N SER A 120 -6.51 -29.91 53.14
CA SER A 120 -7.97 -29.81 52.90
C SER A 120 -8.64 -31.15 53.29
N PRO A 121 -9.98 -31.23 53.48
CA PRO A 121 -10.77 -31.94 52.45
C PRO A 121 -12.25 -31.50 52.26
N ALA A 122 -12.86 -32.09 51.22
CA ALA A 122 -14.29 -32.40 51.05
C ALA A 122 -15.28 -31.29 50.65
N ALA A 123 -16.39 -31.74 50.03
CA ALA A 123 -17.45 -30.92 49.45
C ALA A 123 -18.84 -31.49 49.80
N LYS A 124 -19.89 -30.66 49.69
CA LYS A 124 -21.31 -31.09 49.59
C LYS A 124 -22.20 -29.94 49.06
N SER A 125 -23.46 -30.25 48.78
CA SER A 125 -24.36 -29.43 47.96
C SER A 125 -25.74 -29.19 48.60
N LEU A 126 -26.54 -28.36 47.91
CA LEU A 126 -28.01 -28.23 47.96
C LEU A 126 -28.71 -27.34 49.03
N ALA A 127 -29.91 -26.94 48.62
CA ALA A 127 -31.12 -26.57 49.38
C ALA A 127 -31.48 -25.06 49.53
N ARG A 128 -32.74 -24.77 49.16
CA ARG A 128 -33.50 -23.53 49.46
C ARG A 128 -34.27 -23.68 50.77
N LYS A 129 -34.67 -22.57 51.41
CA LYS A 129 -36.00 -22.39 52.05
C LYS A 129 -36.37 -20.89 52.23
N SER A 130 -37.51 -20.58 52.85
CA SER A 130 -38.35 -19.40 52.52
C SER A 130 -39.09 -18.74 53.70
N GLY A 131 -39.37 -17.42 53.60
CA GLY A 131 -40.34 -16.63 54.41
C GLY A 131 -40.28 -15.14 53.96
N ALA A 132 -41.36 -14.45 53.58
CA ALA A 132 -42.48 -13.88 54.40
C ALA A 132 -42.10 -12.55 55.11
N SER A 133 -42.89 -11.46 55.12
CA SER A 133 -44.20 -11.11 54.49
C SER A 133 -44.55 -9.60 54.61
N LYS A 134 -45.74 -9.19 54.08
CA LYS A 134 -46.55 -7.95 54.33
C LYS A 134 -46.32 -6.66 53.51
N SER A 135 -47.44 -5.93 53.35
CA SER A 135 -47.62 -4.55 52.82
C SER A 135 -48.60 -3.79 53.74
N PRO A 136 -48.79 -2.46 53.59
CA PRO A 136 -50.01 -1.94 52.93
C PRO A 136 -49.76 -0.65 52.09
N ALA A 137 -50.81 0.06 51.65
CA ALA A 137 -50.76 1.14 50.63
C ALA A 137 -51.76 2.31 50.86
N ALA A 138 -51.54 3.48 50.23
CA ALA A 138 -52.57 4.54 50.06
C ALA A 138 -52.24 5.70 49.05
N LYS A 139 -53.13 5.91 48.04
CA LYS A 139 -53.60 7.20 47.42
C LYS A 139 -52.53 8.11 46.71
N SER A 140 -52.83 9.11 45.84
CA SER A 140 -54.10 9.79 45.45
C SER A 140 -54.09 10.51 44.06
N LYS A 141 -55.29 10.71 43.47
CA LYS A 141 -55.78 11.82 42.60
C LYS A 141 -55.38 11.99 41.11
N SER A 142 -56.36 12.52 40.35
CA SER A 142 -56.31 13.19 39.02
C SER A 142 -57.16 14.47 39.07
N PRO A 143 -57.24 15.32 38.02
CA PRO A 143 -58.44 15.30 37.14
C PRO A 143 -58.19 15.70 35.65
N ALA A 144 -59.28 15.81 34.86
CA ALA A 144 -59.36 16.05 33.41
C ALA A 144 -59.51 17.56 33.03
N ALA A 145 -59.75 18.04 31.79
CA ALA A 145 -60.15 17.42 30.49
C ALA A 145 -59.47 18.13 29.27
N LYS A 146 -60.05 18.53 28.10
CA LYS A 146 -61.44 18.68 27.58
C LYS A 146 -61.45 18.75 26.01
N SER A 147 -62.63 18.84 25.37
CA SER A 147 -62.89 19.20 23.96
C SER A 147 -64.24 20.00 23.89
N PRO A 148 -64.81 20.52 22.77
CA PRO A 148 -65.18 19.77 21.53
C PRO A 148 -65.34 20.59 20.19
N ALA A 149 -65.93 19.94 19.17
CA ALA A 149 -66.98 20.45 18.24
C ALA A 149 -66.65 21.37 17.01
N VAL A 150 -67.45 21.41 15.92
CA VAL A 150 -68.29 20.39 15.19
C VAL A 150 -68.81 20.97 13.83
N LYS A 151 -69.43 20.12 12.96
CA LYS A 151 -70.26 20.39 11.73
C LYS A 151 -69.64 20.24 10.32
N SER A 152 -70.31 19.42 9.51
CA SER A 152 -70.47 19.51 8.03
C SER A 152 -71.80 20.27 7.73
N PRO A 153 -72.21 20.58 6.47
CA PRO A 153 -72.71 19.56 5.51
C PRO A 153 -72.69 19.91 3.98
N ALA A 154 -73.13 18.94 3.14
CA ALA A 154 -74.06 19.10 1.98
C ALA A 154 -73.72 20.01 0.75
N VAL A 155 -74.30 19.88 -0.47
CA VAL A 155 -75.04 18.83 -1.24
C VAL A 155 -75.22 19.33 -2.70
N LYS A 156 -75.64 18.48 -3.66
CA LYS A 156 -76.09 18.79 -5.06
C LYS A 156 -75.02 19.32 -6.04
N SER A 157 -75.22 19.37 -7.38
CA SER A 157 -75.68 18.35 -8.37
C SER A 157 -75.83 19.01 -9.76
N ALA A 158 -75.16 18.53 -10.82
CA ALA A 158 -75.54 18.87 -12.21
C ALA A 158 -74.94 17.91 -13.27
N LYS A 159 -75.68 17.77 -14.38
CA LYS A 159 -75.32 17.23 -15.72
C LYS A 159 -75.49 18.44 -16.70
N PRO A 160 -75.29 18.40 -18.04
CA PRO A 160 -74.81 17.32 -18.93
C PRO A 160 -73.84 17.80 -20.07
N LYS A 161 -73.68 16.97 -21.14
CA LYS A 161 -73.30 17.33 -22.54
C LYS A 161 -71.85 17.82 -22.81
N SER A 162 -71.31 17.81 -24.05
CA SER A 162 -71.41 16.84 -25.18
C SER A 162 -70.50 17.22 -26.37
N SER A 163 -69.64 16.31 -26.85
CA SER A 163 -69.38 15.89 -28.25
C SER A 163 -68.12 14.99 -28.28
N ALA A 164 -67.99 13.86 -28.99
CA ALA A 164 -68.29 13.49 -30.39
C ALA A 164 -67.32 14.17 -31.40
N ALA A 165 -66.62 13.47 -32.30
CA ALA A 165 -66.45 12.03 -32.58
C ALA A 165 -65.09 11.81 -33.34
N LYS A 166 -64.72 10.71 -34.04
CA LYS A 166 -65.39 9.46 -34.51
C LYS A 166 -64.33 8.42 -34.96
N SER A 167 -64.51 7.12 -34.63
CA SER A 167 -64.25 5.90 -35.45
C SER A 167 -62.88 5.64 -36.17
N ALA A 168 -62.27 4.44 -36.26
CA ALA A 168 -62.39 3.09 -35.63
C ALA A 168 -61.16 2.24 -36.16
N LYS A 169 -61.08 0.93 -36.49
CA LYS A 169 -62.01 -0.23 -36.58
C LYS A 169 -61.30 -1.62 -36.68
N SER A 170 -61.15 -2.39 -35.58
CA SER A 170 -61.08 -3.89 -35.55
C SER A 170 -59.83 -4.60 -36.17
N ARG A 171 -59.50 -5.91 -35.95
CA ARG A 171 -60.11 -7.02 -35.16
C ARG A 171 -59.07 -8.16 -34.86
N SER A 172 -59.30 -8.99 -33.84
CA SER A 172 -58.65 -10.32 -33.60
C SER A 172 -59.58 -11.48 -34.03
N PRO A 173 -59.12 -12.75 -34.11
CA PRO A 173 -59.12 -13.72 -32.96
C PRO A 173 -57.88 -14.68 -32.93
N ALA A 174 -57.45 -15.33 -31.81
CA ALA A 174 -57.96 -16.55 -31.10
C ALA A 174 -57.79 -17.91 -31.88
N ALA A 175 -57.56 -19.10 -31.30
CA ALA A 175 -57.15 -19.54 -29.93
C ALA A 175 -56.85 -21.08 -29.84
N THR A 176 -56.42 -21.54 -28.65
CA THR A 176 -56.67 -22.88 -28.00
C THR A 176 -56.06 -24.21 -28.50
N SER A 177 -55.15 -24.76 -27.67
CA SER A 177 -55.08 -26.16 -27.12
C SER A 177 -54.87 -27.38 -28.07
N SER A 178 -54.04 -28.40 -27.75
CA SER A 178 -54.17 -29.26 -26.55
C SER A 178 -53.10 -30.39 -26.45
N THR A 179 -52.88 -30.89 -25.23
CA THR A 179 -52.48 -32.27 -24.82
C THR A 179 -51.27 -33.04 -25.41
N ARG A 180 -50.30 -33.26 -24.49
CA ARG A 180 -49.72 -34.57 -24.05
C ARG A 180 -48.62 -35.32 -24.86
N LYS A 181 -47.51 -35.49 -24.11
CA LYS A 181 -46.77 -36.75 -23.81
C LYS A 181 -45.72 -37.34 -24.78
N SER A 182 -44.46 -37.19 -24.31
CA SER A 182 -43.48 -38.26 -24.00
C SER A 182 -42.66 -38.95 -25.11
N ALA A 183 -41.49 -39.46 -24.68
CA ALA A 183 -40.40 -40.09 -25.46
C ALA A 183 -39.77 -39.14 -26.51
N ALA A 184 -38.50 -38.69 -26.42
CA ALA A 184 -37.24 -39.25 -25.89
C ALA A 184 -36.55 -40.28 -26.78
N SER A 185 -35.87 -39.81 -27.82
CA SER A 185 -34.60 -40.38 -28.31
C SER A 185 -33.88 -39.44 -29.29
N THR A 186 -32.67 -38.99 -28.95
CA THR A 186 -31.65 -38.61 -29.96
C THR A 186 -31.25 -39.87 -30.73
N PRO A 187 -30.87 -39.80 -32.02
CA PRO A 187 -29.44 -39.59 -32.31
C PRO A 187 -29.09 -38.84 -33.61
N SER A 188 -27.81 -38.44 -33.69
CA SER A 188 -26.93 -38.29 -34.87
C SER A 188 -27.44 -37.92 -36.29
N ARG A 189 -26.80 -36.87 -36.83
CA ARG A 189 -26.36 -36.63 -38.24
C ARG A 189 -26.02 -37.94 -39.01
N PRO A 190 -26.09 -38.03 -40.37
CA PRO A 190 -25.48 -37.03 -41.28
C PRO A 190 -26.01 -36.87 -42.74
N ALA A 191 -25.31 -35.99 -43.49
CA ALA A 191 -24.98 -36.06 -44.94
C ALA A 191 -26.04 -35.84 -46.07
N ALA A 192 -26.09 -34.57 -46.54
CA ALA A 192 -25.70 -34.11 -47.89
C ALA A 192 -26.43 -34.50 -49.22
N THR A 193 -26.28 -33.59 -50.21
CA THR A 193 -26.53 -33.64 -51.68
C THR A 193 -27.88 -33.07 -52.20
N ARG A 194 -28.00 -32.44 -53.39
CA ARG A 194 -27.07 -31.74 -54.34
C ARG A 194 -27.87 -30.94 -55.41
N GLY A 195 -27.22 -29.94 -56.03
CA GLY A 195 -27.58 -29.38 -57.36
C GLY A 195 -28.43 -28.09 -57.36
N LYS A 196 -28.40 -27.20 -58.37
CA LYS A 196 -27.54 -26.98 -59.57
C LYS A 196 -27.35 -25.43 -59.71
N ALA A 197 -26.19 -24.85 -60.04
CA ALA A 197 -25.63 -24.62 -61.39
C ALA A 197 -26.65 -23.97 -62.38
N VAL A 198 -26.36 -22.98 -63.23
CA VAL A 198 -25.14 -22.51 -63.96
C VAL A 198 -25.29 -20.97 -64.24
N ALA A 199 -24.30 -20.11 -64.56
CA ALA A 199 -22.89 -19.86 -64.16
C ALA A 199 -22.39 -18.57 -64.88
N GLY A 200 -21.21 -18.00 -64.53
CA GLY A 200 -20.59 -16.88 -65.27
C GLY A 200 -19.14 -16.57 -64.84
N LYS A 201 -18.20 -16.42 -65.79
CA LYS A 201 -16.74 -16.20 -65.58
C LYS A 201 -16.07 -15.74 -66.89
N PRO A 202 -14.91 -15.04 -66.90
CA PRO A 202 -13.56 -15.64 -66.68
C PRO A 202 -12.77 -14.94 -65.54
N ALA A 203 -11.81 -15.54 -64.80
CA ALA A 203 -10.52 -16.19 -65.14
C ALA A 203 -9.39 -15.17 -65.47
N ALA A 204 -8.12 -15.32 -65.09
CA ALA A 204 -7.40 -16.27 -64.20
C ALA A 204 -6.25 -15.48 -63.48
N LYS A 205 -5.15 -15.94 -62.87
CA LYS A 205 -4.43 -17.19 -62.49
C LYS A 205 -3.41 -16.73 -61.39
N ALA A 206 -2.74 -17.46 -60.49
CA ALA A 206 -2.61 -18.88 -60.11
C ALA A 206 -2.24 -18.92 -58.57
N ALA A 207 -1.51 -19.92 -58.06
CA ALA A 207 -0.97 -19.92 -56.68
C ALA A 207 0.28 -20.82 -56.48
N SER A 208 1.07 -20.57 -55.41
CA SER A 208 1.43 -21.55 -54.35
C SER A 208 2.91 -21.70 -53.91
N ARG A 209 3.04 -21.99 -52.59
CA ARG A 209 4.04 -22.85 -51.88
C ARG A 209 5.45 -22.34 -51.48
N LYS A 210 5.95 -23.01 -50.42
CA LYS A 210 7.24 -22.86 -49.72
C LYS A 210 8.41 -23.47 -50.53
N PRO A 211 9.65 -23.21 -50.08
CA PRO A 211 10.69 -24.25 -50.02
C PRO A 211 11.17 -24.54 -48.58
N ALA A 212 11.92 -25.62 -48.42
CA ALA A 212 12.73 -25.96 -47.24
C ALA A 212 14.06 -26.62 -47.71
N ALA A 213 15.03 -26.74 -46.81
CA ALA A 213 16.45 -26.95 -47.13
C ALA A 213 16.83 -28.30 -47.81
N LYS A 214 17.92 -28.25 -48.60
CA LYS A 214 19.01 -29.27 -48.63
C LYS A 214 20.28 -28.66 -49.25
N ALA A 215 21.42 -29.35 -49.15
CA ALA A 215 22.76 -28.81 -49.43
C ALA A 215 23.61 -29.74 -50.32
N ALA A 216 24.67 -29.21 -50.97
CA ALA A 216 25.88 -29.99 -51.36
C ALA A 216 27.07 -29.11 -51.84
N THR A 217 28.26 -29.35 -51.25
CA THR A 217 29.63 -29.36 -51.84
C THR A 217 30.07 -28.40 -52.97
N ARG A 218 31.21 -27.69 -52.75
CA ARG A 218 32.52 -28.00 -53.40
C ARG A 218 33.71 -27.22 -52.80
N LYS A 219 34.93 -27.74 -53.00
CA LYS A 219 36.27 -27.19 -52.66
C LYS A 219 37.29 -27.79 -53.67
N PRO A 220 38.38 -27.09 -54.06
CA PRO A 220 39.73 -27.31 -53.48
C PRO A 220 40.55 -25.98 -53.35
N ALA A 221 41.49 -25.83 -52.40
CA ALA A 221 42.97 -26.01 -52.49
C ALA A 221 43.72 -24.97 -53.40
N ALA A 222 44.95 -24.52 -53.14
CA ALA A 222 45.96 -24.82 -52.10
C ALA A 222 46.86 -23.58 -51.81
N GLY A 223 47.73 -23.63 -50.78
CA GLY A 223 48.80 -22.62 -50.56
C GLY A 223 49.37 -22.54 -49.13
N LYS A 224 50.69 -22.75 -48.98
CA LYS A 224 51.50 -22.54 -47.75
C LYS A 224 52.99 -22.44 -48.16
N PRO A 225 53.87 -21.78 -47.37
CA PRO A 225 54.42 -22.29 -46.09
C PRO A 225 54.28 -21.21 -44.97
N ALA A 226 55.08 -21.00 -43.91
CA ALA A 226 56.37 -21.56 -43.46
C ALA A 226 56.52 -21.63 -41.91
N ALA A 227 57.45 -20.87 -41.32
CA ALA A 227 58.03 -21.01 -39.97
C ALA A 227 58.17 -19.62 -39.27
N THR A 228 58.55 -19.44 -38.00
CA THR A 228 59.37 -20.26 -37.06
C THR A 228 58.91 -20.22 -35.58
N ARG A 229 59.44 -21.18 -34.80
CA ARG A 229 59.60 -21.22 -33.31
C ARG A 229 61.05 -21.67 -33.05
N PRO A 230 61.72 -21.40 -31.89
CA PRO A 230 61.40 -21.95 -30.55
C PRO A 230 61.65 -20.89 -29.42
N ALA A 231 61.79 -21.16 -28.10
CA ALA A 231 61.95 -22.40 -27.32
C ALA A 231 61.41 -22.28 -25.86
N GLN A 232 61.41 -23.39 -25.11
CA GLN A 232 61.45 -23.46 -23.64
C GLN A 232 62.82 -24.03 -23.20
N PRO A 233 63.21 -23.91 -21.91
CA PRO A 233 63.04 -25.02 -20.94
C PRO A 233 62.62 -24.53 -19.53
N GLY A 234 62.31 -25.36 -18.52
CA GLY A 234 62.09 -26.81 -18.48
C GLY A 234 62.54 -27.49 -17.16
N GLY A 235 61.64 -28.22 -16.47
CA GLY A 235 61.96 -29.07 -15.29
C GLY A 235 62.26 -28.34 -13.96
N LYS A 236 62.27 -28.96 -12.76
CA LYS A 236 61.95 -30.34 -12.30
C LYS A 236 61.32 -30.30 -10.87
N THR A 237 60.81 -31.45 -10.43
CA THR A 237 60.25 -31.77 -9.09
C THR A 237 61.28 -31.94 -7.96
N VAL A 238 60.90 -31.74 -6.67
CA VAL A 238 60.98 -32.73 -5.53
C VAL A 238 60.80 -32.08 -4.12
N SER A 239 60.27 -32.90 -3.20
CA SER A 239 59.81 -32.80 -1.80
C SER A 239 60.46 -31.91 -0.70
N ARG A 240 59.62 -31.58 0.30
CA ARG A 240 59.80 -31.60 1.78
C ARG A 240 61.12 -31.09 2.41
N GLY A 241 61.00 -30.07 3.27
CA GLY A 241 61.98 -29.68 4.31
C GLY A 241 61.29 -29.08 5.55
N LYS A 242 61.99 -28.96 6.69
CA LYS A 242 61.46 -28.48 7.99
C LYS A 242 62.17 -27.22 8.50
N ALA A 243 61.45 -26.48 9.36
CA ALA A 243 61.92 -25.81 10.59
C ALA A 243 62.57 -24.39 10.58
N VAL A 244 61.87 -23.48 11.29
CA VAL A 244 62.36 -22.69 12.46
C VAL A 244 63.14 -21.36 12.29
N SER A 245 62.50 -20.30 12.81
CA SER A 245 63.05 -19.06 13.40
C SER A 245 63.69 -17.98 12.51
N GLY A 246 63.85 -16.78 13.10
CA GLY A 246 64.68 -15.69 12.58
C GLY A 246 63.90 -14.51 11.96
N GLY A 247 63.45 -13.56 12.78
CA GLY A 247 62.88 -12.31 12.28
C GLY A 247 63.95 -11.25 11.97
N LYS A 248 63.81 -10.55 10.84
CA LYS A 248 64.47 -9.26 10.57
C LYS A 248 63.61 -8.42 9.62
N THR A 249 63.54 -7.12 9.89
CA THR A 249 62.77 -6.15 9.09
C THR A 249 63.45 -5.84 7.76
N VAL A 250 62.71 -5.91 6.66
CA VAL A 250 63.10 -5.31 5.37
C VAL A 250 62.52 -3.89 5.30
N GLY A 251 63.32 -2.90 4.94
CA GLY A 251 62.90 -1.50 4.86
C GLY A 251 62.08 -1.18 3.61
N LEU A 252 61.14 -0.23 3.73
CA LEU A 252 60.34 0.28 2.60
C LEU A 252 61.22 1.01 1.58
N GLY A 253 60.84 0.90 0.30
CA GLY A 253 61.61 1.47 -0.81
C GLY A 253 61.57 3.02 -0.85
N PRO A 254 62.48 3.67 -1.59
CA PRO A 254 62.54 5.14 -1.69
C PRO A 254 61.22 5.79 -2.12
N PHE A 255 60.43 5.10 -2.97
CA PHE A 255 59.12 5.56 -3.44
C PHE A 255 58.03 5.59 -2.36
N GLU A 256 58.01 4.62 -1.44
CA GLU A 256 57.05 4.60 -0.33
C GLU A 256 57.41 5.65 0.73
N LEU A 257 58.70 5.79 1.04
CA LEU A 257 59.20 6.87 1.91
C LEU A 257 58.86 8.25 1.35
N ALA A 258 58.86 8.44 0.01
CA ALA A 258 58.39 9.67 -0.61
C ALA A 258 56.87 9.86 -0.45
N ARG A 259 56.07 8.79 -0.63
CA ARG A 259 54.60 8.80 -0.52
C ARG A 259 54.11 9.09 0.90
N GLU A 260 54.74 8.50 1.92
CA GLU A 260 54.47 8.83 3.32
C GLU A 260 54.86 10.27 3.68
N ARG A 261 56.02 10.75 3.20
CA ARG A 261 56.46 12.14 3.41
C ARG A 261 55.50 13.15 2.77
N ALA A 262 54.89 12.82 1.64
CA ALA A 262 53.83 13.62 1.02
C ALA A 262 52.55 13.63 1.88
N ALA A 263 52.02 12.46 2.27
CA ALA A 263 50.83 12.35 3.12
C ALA A 263 51.02 13.06 4.48
N GLY A 264 52.21 12.93 5.08
CA GLY A 264 52.62 13.58 6.33
C GLY A 264 52.86 15.10 6.22
N ARG A 265 52.98 15.65 5.00
CA ARG A 265 52.92 17.10 4.74
C ARG A 265 51.47 17.58 4.61
N VAL A 266 50.63 16.86 3.84
CA VAL A 266 49.21 17.21 3.66
C VAL A 266 48.45 17.22 4.99
N LYS A 267 48.57 16.17 5.82
CA LYS A 267 47.95 16.15 7.17
C LYS A 267 48.41 17.29 8.08
N ARG A 268 49.65 17.80 7.92
CA ARG A 268 50.16 18.96 8.67
C ARG A 268 49.67 20.30 8.13
N ALA A 269 49.50 20.42 6.81
CA ALA A 269 48.88 21.61 6.20
C ALA A 269 47.43 21.77 6.65
N VAL A 270 46.63 20.71 6.57
CA VAL A 270 45.21 20.72 7.02
C VAL A 270 45.09 21.08 8.50
N ARG A 271 45.90 20.48 9.39
CA ARG A 271 45.89 20.85 10.82
C ARG A 271 46.26 22.31 11.07
N ARG A 272 47.18 22.90 10.30
CA ARG A 272 47.51 24.34 10.41
C ARG A 272 46.33 25.23 10.01
N VAL A 273 45.65 24.91 8.90
CA VAL A 273 44.48 25.69 8.43
C VAL A 273 43.36 25.66 9.49
N VAL A 274 43.04 24.48 10.01
CA VAL A 274 41.99 24.32 11.06
C VAL A 274 42.34 25.12 12.33
N ALA A 275 43.60 25.11 12.76
CA ALA A 275 44.03 25.91 13.91
C ALA A 275 43.87 27.43 13.66
N THR A 276 44.36 27.94 12.52
CA THR A 276 44.25 29.39 12.22
C THR A 276 42.82 29.89 12.06
N VAL A 277 41.86 29.02 11.72
CA VAL A 277 40.42 29.37 11.67
C VAL A 277 39.82 29.41 13.08
N ALA A 278 40.26 28.54 14.00
CA ALA A 278 39.82 28.57 15.39
C ALA A 278 40.34 29.81 16.14
N ASP A 279 41.62 30.14 15.99
CA ASP A 279 42.24 31.31 16.65
C ASP A 279 41.61 32.63 16.18
N ALA A 280 41.26 32.72 14.89
CA ALA A 280 40.59 33.90 14.33
C ALA A 280 39.18 34.14 14.91
N ALA A 281 38.47 33.08 15.33
CA ALA A 281 37.16 33.20 15.97
C ALA A 281 37.24 33.64 17.44
N ALA A 282 38.34 33.35 18.13
CA ALA A 282 38.52 33.68 19.55
C ALA A 282 38.88 35.15 19.82
N ALA A 283 39.38 35.88 18.82
CA ALA A 283 39.86 37.26 18.98
C ALA A 283 38.77 38.34 19.03
N ALA A 284 37.52 38.01 18.69
CA ALA A 284 36.48 38.99 18.32
C ALA A 284 35.41 39.29 19.40
N LEU A 285 35.74 39.20 20.70
CA LEU A 285 34.78 39.50 21.79
C LEU A 285 35.43 39.94 23.11
N LYS A 286 35.72 41.24 23.27
CA LYS A 286 36.00 41.90 24.57
C LYS A 286 35.51 43.36 24.60
N PRO A 287 34.68 43.77 25.60
CA PRO A 287 34.35 45.18 25.86
C PRO A 287 35.35 45.86 26.80
N ALA A 288 35.32 47.20 26.87
CA ALA A 288 36.23 48.03 27.67
C ALA A 288 35.66 48.40 29.07
N PRO A 289 36.51 48.77 30.06
CA PRO A 289 36.08 48.98 31.45
C PRO A 289 35.99 50.45 31.90
N ARG A 290 34.91 50.77 32.62
CA ARG A 290 34.72 51.87 33.58
C ARG A 290 33.59 51.41 34.53
N SER A 291 33.47 51.70 35.82
CA SER A 291 34.25 52.34 36.90
C SER A 291 33.20 52.54 38.01
N ALA A 292 33.51 52.36 39.29
CA ALA A 292 32.45 52.22 40.31
C ALA A 292 31.98 53.54 40.96
N SER A 293 30.69 53.60 41.30
CA SER A 293 30.17 54.23 42.53
C SER A 293 28.79 53.63 42.85
N ALA A 294 28.26 53.86 44.06
CA ALA A 294 27.05 53.23 44.57
C ALA A 294 26.02 54.24 45.07
N LEU A 295 24.71 53.92 44.93
CA LEU A 295 23.67 54.02 45.97
C LEU A 295 22.29 53.52 45.46
N ARG A 296 21.29 53.55 46.33
CA ARG A 296 19.95 52.91 46.23
C ARG A 296 18.87 53.86 45.67
N PRO A 297 17.60 53.44 45.49
CA PRO A 297 17.12 52.28 44.72
C PRO A 297 15.95 52.63 43.77
N SER A 298 15.65 51.79 42.77
CA SER A 298 14.34 51.83 42.08
C SER A 298 13.87 50.43 41.64
N VAL A 299 12.58 50.31 41.34
CA VAL A 299 11.87 49.03 41.22
C VAL A 299 12.27 48.27 39.95
N LYS A 300 12.67 47.00 40.08
CA LYS A 300 12.90 46.11 38.94
C LYS A 300 11.58 45.75 38.25
N PRO A 301 11.46 45.86 36.92
CA PRO A 301 10.38 45.20 36.20
C PRO A 301 10.50 43.68 36.36
N ARG A 302 9.37 42.96 36.39
CA ARG A 302 9.37 41.49 36.36
C ARG A 302 9.99 41.03 35.05
N SER A 303 10.97 40.12 35.12
CA SER A 303 11.42 39.39 33.94
C SER A 303 10.29 38.50 33.43
N GLU A 304 9.91 38.67 32.16
CA GLU A 304 9.06 37.67 31.50
C GLU A 304 9.82 36.34 31.46
N ARG A 305 9.20 35.28 32.01
CA ARG A 305 9.70 33.92 31.81
C ARG A 305 9.53 33.58 30.33
N PRO A 306 10.45 32.82 29.70
CA PRO A 306 10.21 32.28 28.37
C PRO A 306 8.89 31.49 28.39
N ARG A 307 8.00 31.78 27.45
CA ARG A 307 6.66 31.17 27.39
C ARG A 307 6.81 29.65 27.36
N GLY A 308 6.23 28.99 28.35
CA GLY A 308 6.57 27.60 28.68
C GLY A 308 6.38 26.65 27.50
N ARG A 309 7.36 25.76 27.29
CA ARG A 309 7.20 24.58 26.44
C ARG A 309 5.96 23.83 26.93
N ALA A 310 4.91 23.76 26.12
CA ALA A 310 3.66 23.12 26.51
C ALA A 310 3.94 21.70 27.01
N ALA A 311 3.43 21.35 28.19
CA ALA A 311 3.68 20.05 28.78
C ALA A 311 3.12 18.95 27.86
N THR A 312 3.96 18.01 27.46
CA THR A 312 3.50 16.79 26.81
C THR A 312 2.69 15.95 27.81
N PRO A 313 1.74 15.11 27.35
CA PRO A 313 1.05 14.18 28.23
C PRO A 313 2.04 13.26 28.97
N PRO A 314 1.71 12.76 30.16
CA PRO A 314 2.56 11.83 30.91
C PRO A 314 3.06 10.68 30.02
N GLY A 315 4.35 10.38 30.10
CA GLY A 315 5.01 9.34 29.29
C GLY A 315 5.29 9.70 27.82
N VAL A 316 4.78 10.82 27.29
CA VAL A 316 4.98 11.21 25.89
C VAL A 316 6.22 12.09 25.74
N VAL A 317 7.17 11.66 24.91
CA VAL A 317 8.39 12.41 24.59
C VAL A 317 8.52 12.58 23.08
N ILE A 318 8.60 13.84 22.63
CA ILE A 318 8.93 14.19 21.25
C ILE A 318 10.45 14.35 21.16
N LYS A 319 11.09 13.48 20.38
CA LYS A 319 12.52 13.54 20.01
C LYS A 319 12.74 14.33 18.71
N GLY A 320 11.76 14.28 17.79
CA GLY A 320 11.83 14.94 16.49
C GLY A 320 11.99 16.46 16.58
N ARG A 321 12.70 17.05 15.61
CA ARG A 321 12.94 18.50 15.53
C ARG A 321 11.62 19.25 15.35
N MET A 322 11.34 20.23 16.21
CA MET A 322 10.11 21.04 16.09
C MET A 322 10.27 22.16 15.06
N GLY A 323 9.43 22.18 14.02
CA GLY A 323 9.21 23.32 13.14
C GLY A 323 8.18 24.32 13.72
N PRO A 324 8.07 25.54 13.17
CA PRO A 324 7.26 26.62 13.77
C PRO A 324 5.77 26.29 13.94
N ARG A 325 5.17 25.62 12.94
CA ARG A 325 3.76 25.20 12.93
C ARG A 325 3.51 23.83 13.56
N TYR A 326 4.55 23.07 13.89
CA TYR A 326 4.39 21.69 14.38
C TYR A 326 3.56 21.58 15.68
N PRO A 327 3.55 22.57 16.62
CA PRO A 327 2.64 22.57 17.77
C PRO A 327 1.14 22.62 17.41
N GLU A 328 0.77 23.02 16.19
CA GLU A 328 -0.63 22.96 15.73
C GLU A 328 -1.10 21.51 15.57
N ILE A 329 -0.23 20.63 15.06
CA ILE A 329 -0.50 19.19 14.92
C ILE A 329 -0.22 18.47 16.23
N LEU A 330 0.95 18.71 16.84
CA LEU A 330 1.41 18.11 18.09
C LEU A 330 0.88 18.87 19.31
N SER A 331 -0.41 19.21 19.27
CA SER A 331 -1.13 19.82 20.39
C SER A 331 -1.26 18.83 21.56
N PRO A 332 -1.36 19.29 22.83
CA PRO A 332 -1.49 18.38 23.97
C PRO A 332 -2.67 17.39 23.88
N GLY A 333 -3.78 17.81 23.26
CA GLY A 333 -4.94 16.93 23.02
C GLY A 333 -4.67 15.85 21.96
N ALA A 334 -4.04 16.22 20.84
CA ALA A 334 -3.66 15.26 19.79
C ALA A 334 -2.60 14.26 20.31
N LEU A 335 -1.62 14.74 21.06
CA LEU A 335 -0.60 13.92 21.72
C LEU A 335 -1.22 12.94 22.73
N ALA A 336 -2.21 13.38 23.51
CA ALA A 336 -2.91 12.50 24.45
C ALA A 336 -3.70 11.41 23.70
N PHE A 337 -4.40 11.78 22.62
CA PHE A 337 -5.16 10.85 21.81
C PHE A 337 -4.29 9.76 21.17
N VAL A 338 -3.17 10.12 20.51
CA VAL A 338 -2.27 9.10 19.91
C VAL A 338 -1.55 8.26 20.97
N ALA A 339 -1.28 8.80 22.16
CA ALA A 339 -0.73 8.03 23.27
C ALA A 339 -1.74 7.04 23.87
N GLU A 340 -3.02 7.41 23.98
CA GLU A 340 -4.09 6.47 24.37
C GLU A 340 -4.30 5.38 23.30
N LEU A 341 -4.26 5.71 22.01
CA LEU A 341 -4.27 4.72 20.93
C LEU A 341 -3.11 3.72 21.06
N HIS A 342 -1.88 4.20 21.23
CA HIS A 342 -0.71 3.33 21.38
C HIS A 342 -0.84 2.40 22.59
N ARG A 343 -1.13 2.94 23.77
CA ARG A 343 -1.29 2.17 25.02
C ARG A 343 -2.36 1.08 24.92
N ARG A 344 -3.45 1.34 24.18
CA ARG A 344 -4.57 0.40 24.04
C ARG A 344 -4.33 -0.68 22.98
N PHE A 345 -3.56 -0.39 21.92
CA PHE A 345 -3.52 -1.24 20.72
C PHE A 345 -2.13 -1.75 20.31
N ASP A 346 -1.03 -1.16 20.78
CA ASP A 346 0.32 -1.56 20.32
C ASP A 346 0.72 -2.97 20.77
N GLY A 347 0.26 -3.40 21.95
CA GLY A 347 0.43 -4.80 22.39
C GLY A 347 -0.16 -5.79 21.40
N ARG A 348 -1.42 -5.57 20.99
CA ARG A 348 -2.09 -6.41 19.98
C ARG A 348 -1.46 -6.31 18.60
N ARG A 349 -0.93 -5.13 18.22
CA ARG A 349 -0.13 -4.98 16.99
C ARG A 349 1.13 -5.86 17.03
N ARG A 350 1.88 -5.86 18.14
CA ARG A 350 3.09 -6.69 18.29
C ARG A 350 2.78 -8.18 18.30
N GLU A 351 1.68 -8.60 18.94
CA GLU A 351 1.19 -9.99 18.85
C GLU A 351 0.93 -10.43 17.40
N LEU A 352 0.28 -9.58 16.60
CA LEU A 352 -0.03 -9.90 15.20
C LEU A 352 1.24 -9.93 14.32
N LEU A 353 2.20 -9.03 14.55
CA LEU A 353 3.51 -9.09 13.88
C LEU A 353 4.31 -10.35 14.25
N ALA A 354 4.22 -10.82 15.50
CA ALA A 354 4.78 -12.12 15.88
C ALA A 354 4.05 -13.29 15.17
N ALA A 355 2.72 -13.25 15.09
CA ALA A 355 1.94 -14.26 14.37
C ALA A 355 2.24 -14.31 12.86
N ARG A 356 2.62 -13.19 12.22
CA ARG A 356 3.16 -13.19 10.84
C ARG A 356 4.45 -14.01 10.73
N ALA A 357 5.38 -13.85 11.68
CA ALA A 357 6.62 -14.61 11.70
C ALA A 357 6.38 -16.11 11.98
N GLU A 358 5.47 -16.45 12.89
CA GLU A 358 5.04 -17.83 13.14
C GLU A 358 4.37 -18.47 11.91
N ARG A 359 3.56 -17.70 11.16
CA ARG A 359 2.97 -18.13 9.89
C ARG A 359 4.03 -18.34 8.81
N GLN A 360 5.00 -17.43 8.68
CA GLN A 360 6.13 -17.60 7.75
C GLN A 360 6.96 -18.85 8.07
N ALA A 361 7.24 -19.11 9.34
CA ALA A 361 8.00 -20.29 9.76
C ALA A 361 7.33 -21.62 9.36
N ARG A 362 6.00 -21.65 9.19
CA ARG A 362 5.29 -22.83 8.65
C ARG A 362 5.32 -22.89 7.12
N PHE A 363 5.22 -21.76 6.41
CA PHE A 363 5.41 -21.71 4.96
C PHE A 363 6.82 -22.18 4.56
N ASP A 364 7.84 -21.74 5.30
CA ASP A 364 9.22 -22.20 5.21
C ASP A 364 9.38 -23.71 5.47
N ALA A 365 8.53 -24.28 6.34
CA ALA A 365 8.50 -25.71 6.67
C ALA A 365 7.67 -26.57 5.70
N GLY A 366 6.98 -25.96 4.73
CA GLY A 366 6.24 -26.66 3.66
C GLY A 366 4.76 -26.30 3.53
N GLU A 367 4.16 -25.64 4.53
CA GLU A 367 2.75 -25.21 4.51
C GLU A 367 2.49 -24.28 3.31
N LEU A 368 1.32 -24.39 2.69
CA LEU A 368 0.87 -23.44 1.65
C LEU A 368 -0.34 -22.67 2.20
N PRO A 369 -0.47 -21.36 1.90
CA PRO A 369 -1.65 -20.60 2.29
C PRO A 369 -2.89 -21.17 1.60
N ASP A 370 -4.03 -21.20 2.31
CA ASP A 370 -5.32 -21.67 1.82
C ASP A 370 -6.46 -20.92 2.55
N PHE A 371 -7.69 -21.07 2.05
CA PHE A 371 -8.90 -20.52 2.66
C PHE A 371 -9.20 -21.21 4.00
N LEU A 372 -9.21 -20.43 5.09
CA LEU A 372 -9.35 -20.93 6.46
C LEU A 372 -10.62 -21.80 6.66
N PRO A 373 -10.53 -23.07 7.07
CA PRO A 373 -11.71 -23.91 7.32
C PRO A 373 -12.63 -23.37 8.43
N GLU A 374 -12.04 -22.75 9.45
CA GLU A 374 -12.74 -22.26 10.65
C GLU A 374 -13.64 -21.04 10.41
N THR A 375 -13.38 -20.23 9.38
CA THR A 375 -14.21 -19.07 9.00
C THR A 375 -15.15 -19.36 7.83
N ARG A 376 -15.31 -20.64 7.44
CA ARG A 376 -16.20 -21.05 6.33
C ARG A 376 -17.61 -20.47 6.43
N GLU A 377 -18.16 -20.35 7.64
CA GLU A 377 -19.48 -19.75 7.90
C GLU A 377 -19.57 -18.26 7.52
N VAL A 378 -18.47 -17.51 7.61
CA VAL A 378 -18.39 -16.12 7.11
C VAL A 378 -18.48 -16.12 5.58
N ARG A 379 -17.73 -17.01 4.92
CA ARG A 379 -17.70 -17.11 3.46
C ARG A 379 -18.99 -17.65 2.85
N GLU A 380 -19.67 -18.56 3.52
CA GLU A 380 -20.95 -19.12 3.02
C GLU A 380 -22.15 -18.28 3.44
N GLY A 381 -22.09 -17.55 4.56
CA GLY A 381 -23.19 -16.76 5.11
C GLY A 381 -23.68 -15.61 4.23
N ASP A 382 -24.93 -15.21 4.47
CA ASP A 382 -25.60 -14.07 3.82
C ASP A 382 -25.42 -12.80 4.69
N TRP A 383 -24.56 -11.90 4.22
CA TRP A 383 -24.26 -10.61 4.84
C TRP A 383 -23.56 -9.69 3.84
N THR A 384 -23.68 -8.38 4.08
CA THR A 384 -23.06 -7.31 3.29
C THR A 384 -22.40 -6.27 4.21
N VAL A 385 -21.59 -5.38 3.64
CA VAL A 385 -21.03 -4.22 4.36
C VAL A 385 -22.11 -3.18 4.66
N ALA A 386 -21.85 -2.32 5.64
CA ALA A 386 -22.72 -1.20 5.99
C ALA A 386 -22.68 -0.10 4.91
N PRO A 387 -23.76 0.69 4.73
CA PRO A 387 -23.89 1.66 3.65
C PRO A 387 -22.66 2.56 3.43
N ILE A 388 -22.34 2.78 2.17
CA ILE A 388 -21.17 3.56 1.73
C ILE A 388 -21.63 5.01 1.41
N PRO A 389 -20.96 6.06 1.93
CA PRO A 389 -21.28 7.47 1.71
C PRO A 389 -21.43 7.86 0.24
N ALA A 390 -22.26 8.88 -0.02
CA ALA A 390 -22.65 9.30 -1.37
C ALA A 390 -21.47 9.82 -2.21
N ASP A 391 -20.49 10.48 -1.60
CA ASP A 391 -19.27 10.97 -2.24
C ASP A 391 -18.27 9.83 -2.58
N LEU A 392 -18.37 8.69 -1.90
CA LEU A 392 -17.64 7.47 -2.25
C LEU A 392 -18.37 6.58 -3.29
N GLN A 393 -19.54 6.94 -3.80
CA GLN A 393 -20.32 6.06 -4.72
C GLN A 393 -19.79 6.00 -6.17
N ASP A 394 -18.97 6.97 -6.59
CA ASP A 394 -18.31 7.00 -7.90
C ASP A 394 -16.80 7.17 -7.70
N ARG A 395 -16.05 6.08 -7.88
CA ARG A 395 -14.60 6.01 -7.64
C ARG A 395 -13.81 5.74 -8.92
N ARG A 396 -14.41 6.00 -10.09
CA ARG A 396 -13.97 5.46 -11.39
C ARG A 396 -12.48 5.69 -11.72
N VAL A 397 -11.92 6.81 -11.27
CA VAL A 397 -10.47 7.08 -11.29
C VAL A 397 -10.06 7.74 -9.98
N GLU A 398 -9.07 7.16 -9.32
CA GLU A 398 -8.37 7.74 -8.17
C GLU A 398 -6.91 8.05 -8.56
N ILE A 399 -6.39 9.18 -8.09
CA ILE A 399 -4.96 9.51 -8.21
C ILE A 399 -4.26 9.26 -6.86
N THR A 400 -3.03 8.74 -6.89
CA THR A 400 -2.21 8.53 -5.69
C THR A 400 -1.06 9.53 -5.63
N GLY A 401 -0.65 9.98 -4.44
CA GLY A 401 0.54 10.83 -4.33
C GLY A 401 0.94 11.20 -2.89
N PRO A 402 2.17 11.71 -2.71
CA PRO A 402 2.70 12.05 -1.40
C PRO A 402 2.00 13.25 -0.77
N VAL A 403 2.10 13.35 0.55
CA VAL A 403 1.56 14.45 1.38
C VAL A 403 2.31 15.79 1.27
N ASP A 404 3.11 15.99 0.21
CA ASP A 404 3.69 17.29 -0.14
C ASP A 404 2.58 18.31 -0.54
N ARG A 405 2.74 19.57 -0.15
CA ARG A 405 1.73 20.62 -0.35
C ARG A 405 1.42 20.86 -1.83
N LYS A 406 2.45 20.84 -2.68
CA LYS A 406 2.33 21.07 -4.13
C LYS A 406 1.68 19.86 -4.80
N MET A 407 2.07 18.65 -4.41
CA MET A 407 1.47 17.42 -4.93
C MET A 407 0.01 17.27 -4.50
N ILE A 408 -0.35 17.54 -3.24
CA ILE A 408 -1.75 17.55 -2.77
C ILE A 408 -2.61 18.48 -3.63
N VAL A 409 -2.19 19.74 -3.85
CA VAL A 409 -2.98 20.69 -4.66
C VAL A 409 -3.08 20.25 -6.12
N ASN A 410 -2.01 19.73 -6.71
CA ASN A 410 -2.05 19.20 -8.08
C ASN A 410 -2.97 17.98 -8.20
N ALA A 411 -2.92 17.05 -7.25
CA ALA A 411 -3.69 15.81 -7.26
C ALA A 411 -5.19 16.06 -7.04
N LEU A 412 -5.55 16.94 -6.09
CA LEU A 412 -6.93 17.38 -5.87
C LEU A 412 -7.53 18.05 -7.12
N ASN A 413 -6.72 18.80 -7.88
CA ASN A 413 -7.14 19.48 -9.10
C ASN A 413 -7.01 18.63 -10.38
N SER A 414 -6.60 17.36 -10.28
CA SER A 414 -6.29 16.51 -11.45
C SER A 414 -7.49 16.11 -12.31
N GLY A 415 -8.72 16.33 -11.82
CA GLY A 415 -9.95 15.81 -12.42
C GLY A 415 -10.27 14.36 -12.06
N ALA A 416 -9.47 13.72 -11.19
CA ALA A 416 -9.79 12.41 -10.62
C ALA A 416 -11.01 12.55 -9.68
N THR A 417 -11.74 11.45 -9.48
CA THR A 417 -12.84 11.43 -8.49
C THR A 417 -12.30 11.51 -7.07
N HIS A 418 -11.21 10.81 -6.81
CA HIS A 418 -10.59 10.64 -5.50
C HIS A 418 -9.08 10.88 -5.57
N PHE A 419 -8.51 11.35 -4.47
CA PHE A 419 -7.06 11.47 -4.27
C PHE A 419 -6.66 10.72 -2.99
N MET A 420 -5.82 9.69 -3.14
CA MET A 420 -5.14 9.05 -2.01
C MET A 420 -3.88 9.83 -1.66
N ALA A 421 -3.95 10.58 -0.56
CA ALA A 421 -2.78 11.22 0.05
C ALA A 421 -2.02 10.20 0.92
N ASP A 422 -0.74 10.02 0.60
CA ASP A 422 0.04 8.89 1.09
C ASP A 422 1.11 9.28 2.13
N PHE A 423 1.07 8.62 3.29
CA PHE A 423 2.14 8.61 4.29
C PHE A 423 2.98 7.32 4.22
N GLU A 424 2.58 6.33 3.43
CA GLU A 424 3.26 5.04 3.26
C GLU A 424 4.18 5.04 2.02
N ASP A 425 4.03 4.12 1.06
CA ASP A 425 5.12 3.79 0.12
C ASP A 425 5.57 4.92 -0.81
N ALA A 426 4.70 5.88 -1.15
CA ALA A 426 5.06 7.07 -1.92
C ALA A 426 5.66 8.20 -1.05
N ASN A 427 5.86 7.96 0.25
CA ASN A 427 6.42 8.90 1.22
C ASN A 427 7.64 8.30 1.94
N ALA A 428 8.77 9.02 1.90
CA ALA A 428 9.86 8.73 2.83
C ALA A 428 9.48 9.32 4.20
N PRO A 429 9.32 8.51 5.26
CA PRO A 429 8.64 8.91 6.49
C PRO A 429 9.55 9.70 7.44
N THR A 430 10.27 10.69 6.91
CA THR A 430 11.02 11.67 7.71
C THR A 430 10.06 12.42 8.63
N TRP A 431 10.54 12.87 9.79
CA TRP A 431 9.73 13.63 10.75
C TRP A 431 9.09 14.87 10.12
N SER A 432 9.82 15.57 9.25
CA SER A 432 9.31 16.72 8.52
C SER A 432 8.17 16.34 7.58
N ASN A 433 8.34 15.32 6.73
CA ASN A 433 7.31 14.90 5.79
C ASN A 433 6.02 14.47 6.52
N ASN A 434 6.16 13.75 7.65
CA ASN A 434 5.00 13.26 8.39
C ASN A 434 4.25 14.41 9.09
N ILE A 435 4.94 15.35 9.76
CA ILE A 435 4.26 16.48 10.42
C ILE A 435 3.76 17.52 9.41
N GLU A 436 4.52 17.81 8.35
CA GLU A 436 4.13 18.78 7.33
C GLU A 436 3.03 18.23 6.42
N GLY A 437 3.00 16.91 6.18
CA GLY A 437 1.86 16.24 5.58
C GLY A 437 0.58 16.41 6.39
N GLN A 438 0.64 16.18 7.70
CA GLN A 438 -0.51 16.42 8.60
C GLN A 438 -0.93 17.90 8.63
N LEU A 439 0.02 18.84 8.56
CA LEU A 439 -0.28 20.28 8.38
C LEU A 439 -0.95 20.58 7.04
N ASN A 440 -0.49 20.00 5.93
CA ASN A 440 -1.04 20.22 4.59
C ASN A 440 -2.47 19.66 4.49
N LEU A 441 -2.71 18.45 5.02
CA LEU A 441 -4.04 17.84 5.06
C LEU A 441 -5.00 18.59 5.98
N ARG A 442 -4.52 19.19 7.08
CA ARG A 442 -5.32 20.08 7.93
C ARG A 442 -5.64 21.41 7.23
N ASP A 443 -4.63 22.04 6.62
CA ASP A 443 -4.79 23.29 5.86
C ASP A 443 -5.79 23.12 4.69
N ARG A 444 -5.94 21.91 4.13
CA ARG A 444 -6.96 21.59 3.11
C ARG A 444 -8.40 21.74 3.62
N PHE A 445 -8.67 21.51 4.91
CA PHE A 445 -10.01 21.62 5.51
C PHE A 445 -10.21 22.86 6.38
N GLU A 446 -9.15 23.65 6.61
CA GLU A 446 -9.21 25.03 7.09
C GLU A 446 -9.17 26.06 5.94
N ASP A 447 -9.21 25.62 4.68
CA ASP A 447 -9.14 26.43 3.45
C ASP A 447 -7.89 27.32 3.35
N LYS A 448 -6.75 26.81 3.86
CA LYS A 448 -5.43 27.47 3.94
C LYS A 448 -4.36 26.87 3.03
N ILE A 449 -4.66 25.79 2.30
CA ILE A 449 -3.63 25.03 1.57
C ILE A 449 -3.01 25.81 0.39
N ASP A 450 -3.75 26.74 -0.20
CA ASP A 450 -3.29 27.65 -1.25
C ASP A 450 -1.95 28.33 -0.92
N PHE A 451 -1.06 28.43 -1.91
CA PHE A 451 0.26 29.07 -1.77
C PHE A 451 0.79 29.59 -3.11
N THR A 452 1.88 30.36 -3.07
CA THR A 452 2.68 30.71 -4.26
C THR A 452 4.05 30.07 -4.13
N ASP A 453 4.48 29.36 -5.17
CA ASP A 453 5.79 28.72 -5.24
C ASP A 453 6.89 29.80 -5.41
N GLU A 454 7.72 29.97 -4.39
CA GLU A 454 8.69 31.08 -4.31
C GLU A 454 9.75 31.06 -5.43
N THR A 455 10.03 29.89 -6.01
CA THR A 455 11.04 29.73 -7.06
C THR A 455 10.49 30.03 -8.46
N SER A 456 9.23 29.68 -8.73
CA SER A 456 8.60 29.83 -10.04
C SER A 456 7.58 30.97 -10.14
N GLY A 457 7.19 31.57 -9.01
CA GLY A 457 6.14 32.59 -8.91
C GLY A 457 4.73 32.06 -9.21
N LYS A 458 4.56 30.77 -9.47
CA LYS A 458 3.25 30.18 -9.81
C LYS A 458 2.41 30.01 -8.54
N ARG A 459 1.17 30.52 -8.58
CA ARG A 459 0.15 30.25 -7.56
C ARG A 459 -0.41 28.83 -7.73
N TYR A 460 -0.56 28.13 -6.62
CA TYR A 460 -1.22 26.83 -6.50
C TYR A 460 -2.40 27.01 -5.56
N ALA A 461 -3.59 26.60 -6.00
CA ALA A 461 -4.84 26.82 -5.29
C ALA A 461 -5.85 25.72 -5.58
N ILE A 462 -6.76 25.45 -4.66
CA ILE A 462 -7.83 24.47 -4.86
C ILE A 462 -8.90 25.01 -5.83
N GLY A 463 -9.28 24.22 -6.83
CA GLY A 463 -10.36 24.56 -7.78
C GLY A 463 -11.75 24.17 -7.27
N ASP A 464 -12.79 24.56 -8.02
CA ASP A 464 -14.21 24.43 -7.62
C ASP A 464 -14.71 22.98 -7.38
N LYS A 465 -14.01 21.99 -7.95
CA LYS A 465 -14.36 20.56 -7.90
C LYS A 465 -13.13 19.72 -7.57
N PRO A 466 -12.62 19.78 -6.33
CA PRO A 466 -11.48 18.98 -5.91
C PRO A 466 -11.89 17.52 -5.75
N ALA A 467 -10.96 16.60 -6.02
CA ALA A 467 -11.13 15.18 -5.74
C ALA A 467 -11.42 14.94 -4.25
N VAL A 468 -12.19 13.89 -3.95
CA VAL A 468 -12.48 13.43 -2.57
C VAL A 468 -11.20 12.86 -1.96
N LEU A 469 -10.85 13.28 -0.74
CA LEU A 469 -9.60 12.88 -0.09
C LEU A 469 -9.75 11.55 0.65
N ILE A 470 -8.80 10.63 0.42
CA ILE A 470 -8.58 9.42 1.21
C ILE A 470 -7.12 9.43 1.71
N VAL A 471 -6.85 8.95 2.92
CA VAL A 471 -5.48 8.94 3.50
C VAL A 471 -4.94 7.53 3.65
N ARG A 472 -3.73 7.25 3.15
CA ARG A 472 -3.01 5.98 3.41
C ARG A 472 -1.99 6.18 4.55
N PRO A 473 -2.27 5.76 5.80
CA PRO A 473 -1.28 5.69 6.88
C PRO A 473 -0.28 4.56 6.65
N ARG A 474 0.88 4.63 7.31
CA ARG A 474 1.90 3.57 7.28
C ARG A 474 1.37 2.19 7.69
N GLY A 475 1.80 1.13 7.01
CA GLY A 475 1.44 -0.26 7.36
C GLY A 475 1.97 -0.71 8.74
N TRP A 476 1.34 -1.74 9.31
CA TRP A 476 1.51 -2.15 10.73
C TRP A 476 2.96 -2.44 11.19
N HIS A 477 3.85 -2.77 10.26
CA HIS A 477 5.26 -3.07 10.55
C HIS A 477 6.08 -1.82 10.90
N LEU A 478 5.63 -0.62 10.52
CA LEU A 478 6.38 0.63 10.72
C LEU A 478 6.12 1.29 12.08
N VAL A 479 7.17 1.98 12.56
CA VAL A 479 7.18 2.79 13.77
C VAL A 479 7.48 4.26 13.44
N GLU A 480 7.24 5.15 14.40
CA GLU A 480 7.62 6.55 14.36
C GLU A 480 8.56 6.82 15.54
N GLU A 481 9.87 6.79 15.31
CA GLU A 481 10.88 6.83 16.38
C GLU A 481 11.08 8.22 16.99
N HIS A 482 10.59 9.26 16.30
CA HIS A 482 10.62 10.64 16.72
C HIS A 482 9.60 10.98 17.83
N LEU A 483 8.64 10.10 18.12
CA LEU A 483 7.73 10.20 19.26
C LEU A 483 7.69 8.87 20.02
N THR A 484 8.03 8.91 21.31
CA THR A 484 7.88 7.74 22.20
C THR A 484 6.76 7.94 23.21
N VAL A 485 6.07 6.85 23.53
CA VAL A 485 5.05 6.74 24.57
C VAL A 485 5.53 5.71 25.59
N ASP A 486 5.65 6.12 26.85
CA ASP A 486 6.13 5.29 27.97
C ASP A 486 7.52 4.66 27.76
N GLY A 487 8.32 5.26 26.87
CA GLY A 487 9.67 4.84 26.48
C GLY A 487 9.77 4.22 25.08
N GLU A 488 8.68 3.60 24.61
CA GLU A 488 8.62 2.86 23.34
C GLU A 488 8.29 3.77 22.13
N PRO A 489 8.86 3.54 20.94
CA PRO A 489 8.42 4.20 19.70
C PRO A 489 6.94 3.94 19.40
N ILE A 490 6.19 4.98 19.02
CA ILE A 490 4.79 4.80 18.61
C ILE A 490 4.70 4.05 17.27
N SER A 491 3.62 3.30 17.06
CA SER A 491 3.30 2.73 15.75
C SER A 491 3.05 3.84 14.72
N GLY A 492 3.69 3.76 13.55
CA GLY A 492 3.48 4.72 12.46
C GLY A 492 2.01 4.76 12.03
N SER A 493 1.38 3.59 11.91
CA SER A 493 -0.04 3.42 11.59
C SER A 493 -0.96 4.20 12.54
N LEU A 494 -0.76 4.08 13.85
CA LEU A 494 -1.57 4.74 14.87
C LEU A 494 -1.29 6.25 14.95
N PHE A 495 -0.06 6.66 14.66
CA PHE A 495 0.34 8.07 14.60
C PHE A 495 -0.30 8.79 13.40
N ASP A 496 -0.17 8.21 12.19
CA ASP A 496 -0.69 8.81 10.94
C ASP A 496 -2.22 8.88 10.94
N PHE A 497 -2.88 7.76 11.28
CA PHE A 497 -4.33 7.69 11.46
C PHE A 497 -4.78 8.66 12.56
N GLY A 498 -4.15 8.58 13.73
CA GLY A 498 -4.60 9.28 14.93
C GLY A 498 -4.50 10.79 14.80
N LEU A 499 -3.42 11.32 14.22
CA LEU A 499 -3.30 12.75 13.95
C LEU A 499 -4.31 13.22 12.90
N TYR A 500 -4.42 12.54 11.75
CA TYR A 500 -5.35 12.96 10.70
C TYR A 500 -6.79 12.93 11.17
N PHE A 501 -7.18 11.86 11.87
CA PHE A 501 -8.53 11.71 12.43
C PHE A 501 -8.83 12.77 13.49
N PHE A 502 -7.90 13.03 14.43
CA PHE A 502 -8.08 14.02 15.49
C PHE A 502 -8.31 15.44 14.95
N HIS A 503 -7.51 15.86 13.96
CA HIS A 503 -7.60 17.23 13.43
C HIS A 503 -8.76 17.42 12.45
N ASN A 504 -9.15 16.39 11.68
CA ASN A 504 -10.03 16.59 10.53
C ASN A 504 -11.42 15.95 10.65
N ALA A 505 -11.61 14.88 11.44
CA ALA A 505 -12.83 14.06 11.35
C ALA A 505 -14.14 14.84 11.59
N LYS A 506 -14.16 15.79 12.54
CA LYS A 506 -15.34 16.62 12.80
C LYS A 506 -15.62 17.62 11.68
N THR A 507 -14.58 18.20 11.10
CA THR A 507 -14.67 19.14 9.98
C THR A 507 -15.12 18.44 8.70
N LEU A 508 -14.65 17.21 8.44
CA LEU A 508 -15.06 16.37 7.32
C LEU A 508 -16.56 16.07 7.38
N VAL A 509 -17.03 15.55 8.52
CA VAL A 509 -18.46 15.26 8.75
C VAL A 509 -19.33 16.52 8.66
N ALA A 510 -18.87 17.64 9.21
CA ALA A 510 -19.58 18.92 9.12
C ALA A 510 -19.64 19.49 7.68
N ARG A 511 -18.70 19.12 6.80
CA ARG A 511 -18.71 19.46 5.36
C ARG A 511 -19.46 18.43 4.49
N GLY A 512 -20.06 17.39 5.08
CA GLY A 512 -20.84 16.38 4.36
C GLY A 512 -20.02 15.27 3.69
N THR A 513 -18.74 15.14 4.04
CA THR A 513 -17.83 14.05 3.64
C THR A 513 -17.40 13.28 4.91
N GLY A 514 -16.34 12.48 4.89
CA GLY A 514 -15.92 11.70 6.05
C GLY A 514 -14.42 11.42 6.18
N PRO A 515 -13.98 10.93 7.36
CA PRO A 515 -12.62 10.46 7.58
C PRO A 515 -12.38 9.13 6.85
N TYR A 516 -11.85 9.22 5.63
CA TYR A 516 -11.63 8.09 4.74
C TYR A 516 -10.16 7.66 4.67
N PHE A 517 -9.92 6.33 4.69
CA PHE A 517 -8.57 5.77 4.68
C PHE A 517 -8.36 4.65 3.65
N TYR A 518 -7.10 4.49 3.23
CA TYR A 518 -6.61 3.31 2.52
C TYR A 518 -5.69 2.51 3.45
N ILE A 519 -5.95 1.22 3.62
CA ILE A 519 -5.27 0.39 4.63
C ILE A 519 -4.31 -0.60 3.95
N PRO A 520 -2.98 -0.42 4.07
CA PRO A 520 -2.01 -1.21 3.31
C PRO A 520 -1.50 -2.46 4.03
N LYS A 521 -0.93 -3.37 3.21
CA LYS A 521 -0.04 -4.48 3.59
C LYS A 521 -0.55 -5.35 4.76
N LEU A 522 -1.86 -5.58 4.86
CA LEU A 522 -2.44 -6.53 5.82
C LEU A 522 -2.11 -7.97 5.42
N GLU A 523 -1.91 -8.85 6.40
CA GLU A 523 -1.66 -10.29 6.17
C GLU A 523 -2.69 -11.23 6.82
N SER A 524 -3.68 -10.71 7.55
CA SER A 524 -4.81 -11.49 8.07
C SER A 524 -6.02 -10.64 8.43
N HIS A 525 -7.20 -11.27 8.50
CA HIS A 525 -8.43 -10.66 9.02
C HIS A 525 -8.30 -10.21 10.49
N LEU A 526 -7.41 -10.82 11.29
CA LEU A 526 -7.16 -10.40 12.67
C LEU A 526 -6.49 -9.02 12.75
N GLU A 527 -5.80 -8.58 11.70
CA GLU A 527 -5.28 -7.21 11.57
C GLU A 527 -6.34 -6.23 11.06
N ALA A 528 -7.31 -6.70 10.28
CA ALA A 528 -8.51 -5.94 9.94
C ALA A 528 -9.39 -5.71 11.20
N ARG A 529 -9.51 -6.72 12.07
CA ARG A 529 -10.15 -6.59 13.40
C ARG A 529 -9.45 -5.56 14.27
N LEU A 530 -8.11 -5.53 14.31
CA LEU A 530 -7.36 -4.50 15.05
C LEU A 530 -7.67 -3.09 14.53
N TRP A 531 -7.78 -2.91 13.21
CA TRP A 531 -8.23 -1.64 12.63
C TRP A 531 -9.67 -1.29 13.02
N ASN A 532 -10.61 -2.24 12.97
CA ASN A 532 -11.98 -2.03 13.46
C ASN A 532 -12.00 -1.56 14.93
N ASP A 533 -11.23 -2.20 15.81
CA ASP A 533 -11.20 -1.86 17.24
C ASP A 533 -10.61 -0.46 17.48
N VAL A 534 -9.58 -0.08 16.72
CA VAL A 534 -9.03 1.28 16.66
C VAL A 534 -10.09 2.28 16.19
N PHE A 535 -10.85 1.98 15.14
CA PHE A 535 -11.90 2.86 14.60
C PHE A 535 -13.09 3.01 15.55
N LEU A 536 -13.54 1.93 16.19
CA LEU A 536 -14.61 1.96 17.19
C LEU A 536 -14.24 2.90 18.35
N TYR A 537 -13.05 2.70 18.95
CA TYR A 537 -12.57 3.57 20.03
C TYR A 537 -12.31 5.01 19.57
N ALA A 538 -11.76 5.23 18.38
CA ALA A 538 -11.51 6.58 17.87
C ALA A 538 -12.82 7.38 17.70
N GLN A 539 -13.84 6.76 17.12
CA GLN A 539 -15.17 7.36 16.97
C GLN A 539 -15.81 7.65 18.34
N GLU A 540 -15.79 6.67 19.27
CA GLU A 540 -16.25 6.84 20.66
C GLU A 540 -15.57 8.04 21.34
N LYS A 541 -14.22 8.06 21.33
CA LYS A 541 -13.40 9.06 22.02
C LYS A 541 -13.60 10.49 21.50
N LEU A 542 -13.95 10.67 20.23
CA LEU A 542 -14.26 11.99 19.66
C LEU A 542 -15.77 12.31 19.61
N GLY A 543 -16.65 11.37 19.95
CA GLY A 543 -18.11 11.56 19.92
C GLY A 543 -18.70 11.51 18.50
N LEU A 544 -18.22 10.59 17.66
CA LEU A 544 -18.72 10.35 16.30
C LEU A 544 -19.47 9.00 16.23
N PRO A 545 -20.48 8.85 15.36
CA PRO A 545 -21.19 7.57 15.19
C PRO A 545 -20.28 6.41 14.72
N ARG A 546 -20.69 5.17 14.99
CA ARG A 546 -20.11 3.95 14.38
C ARG A 546 -20.34 3.94 12.87
N GLY A 547 -19.31 3.59 12.08
CA GLY A 547 -19.36 3.61 10.61
C GLY A 547 -19.12 4.99 10.00
N THR A 548 -18.72 6.00 10.79
CA THR A 548 -18.31 7.34 10.31
C THR A 548 -16.97 7.27 9.59
N ILE A 549 -16.03 6.48 10.12
CA ILE A 549 -14.79 6.13 9.41
C ILE A 549 -15.16 5.20 8.27
N LYS A 550 -14.67 5.46 7.06
CA LYS A 550 -14.72 4.49 5.96
C LYS A 550 -13.34 4.14 5.44
N VAL A 551 -13.14 2.89 5.04
CA VAL A 551 -11.84 2.36 4.61
C VAL A 551 -11.91 1.56 3.31
N THR A 552 -10.82 1.59 2.54
CA THR A 552 -10.56 0.61 1.47
C THR A 552 -9.29 -0.15 1.82
N VAL A 553 -9.30 -1.49 1.77
CA VAL A 553 -8.12 -2.30 2.13
C VAL A 553 -7.38 -2.73 0.87
N LEU A 554 -6.06 -2.54 0.83
CA LEU A 554 -5.25 -3.09 -0.25
C LEU A 554 -5.01 -4.58 0.04
N ILE A 555 -5.52 -5.46 -0.83
CA ILE A 555 -5.21 -6.90 -0.74
C ILE A 555 -3.90 -7.13 -1.48
N GLU A 556 -2.83 -6.51 -1.01
CA GLU A 556 -1.53 -6.49 -1.66
C GLU A 556 -0.54 -7.49 -1.04
N THR A 557 -1.04 -8.45 -0.27
CA THR A 557 -0.25 -9.58 0.23
C THR A 557 -0.86 -10.91 -0.19
N LEU A 558 -0.02 -11.91 -0.41
CA LEU A 558 -0.47 -13.25 -0.77
C LEU A 558 -1.41 -13.85 0.31
N PRO A 559 -1.12 -13.77 1.63
CA PRO A 559 -2.04 -14.31 2.64
C PRO A 559 -3.41 -13.61 2.66
N ALA A 560 -3.47 -12.30 2.42
CA ALA A 560 -4.74 -11.57 2.40
C ALA A 560 -5.67 -12.00 1.26
N ALA A 561 -5.16 -12.55 0.16
CA ALA A 561 -5.97 -13.10 -0.94
C ALA A 561 -6.86 -14.29 -0.50
N PHE A 562 -6.43 -15.03 0.53
CA PHE A 562 -7.16 -16.17 1.09
C PHE A 562 -8.12 -15.78 2.23
N GLU A 563 -8.05 -14.53 2.70
CA GLU A 563 -8.82 -14.00 3.83
C GLU A 563 -9.64 -12.75 3.44
N MET A 564 -9.89 -12.50 2.14
CA MET A 564 -10.55 -11.28 1.65
C MET A 564 -11.96 -11.08 2.22
N ASP A 565 -12.73 -12.16 2.35
CA ASP A 565 -14.12 -12.12 2.81
C ASP A 565 -14.18 -11.91 4.33
N GLU A 566 -13.23 -12.49 5.06
CA GLU A 566 -12.99 -12.28 6.48
C GLU A 566 -12.50 -10.84 6.77
N ILE A 567 -11.63 -10.28 5.94
CA ILE A 567 -11.20 -8.87 6.02
C ILE A 567 -12.41 -7.93 5.81
N LEU A 568 -13.26 -8.22 4.82
CA LEU A 568 -14.53 -7.51 4.62
C LEU A 568 -15.47 -7.66 5.82
N TYR A 569 -15.51 -8.84 6.45
CA TYR A 569 -16.38 -9.12 7.59
C TYR A 569 -15.94 -8.39 8.87
N GLU A 570 -14.65 -8.45 9.21
CA GLU A 570 -14.10 -7.82 10.43
C GLU A 570 -14.20 -6.28 10.39
N LEU A 571 -14.14 -5.69 9.19
CA LEU A 571 -14.31 -4.25 8.97
C LEU A 571 -15.72 -3.85 8.47
N ARG A 572 -16.73 -4.75 8.48
CA ARG A 572 -18.00 -4.56 7.74
C ARG A 572 -18.77 -3.25 7.99
N ASP A 573 -18.62 -2.60 9.14
CA ASP A 573 -19.23 -1.30 9.41
C ASP A 573 -18.51 -0.13 8.72
N HIS A 574 -17.19 -0.27 8.53
CA HIS A 574 -16.28 0.77 8.04
C HIS A 574 -15.78 0.52 6.61
N ILE A 575 -15.71 -0.72 6.14
CA ILE A 575 -15.14 -0.98 4.82
C ILE A 575 -16.10 -0.54 3.70
N ALA A 576 -15.51 0.05 2.66
CA ALA A 576 -16.17 0.46 1.43
C ALA A 576 -15.67 -0.33 0.21
N GLY A 577 -14.52 -1.01 0.31
CA GLY A 577 -13.99 -1.84 -0.77
C GLY A 577 -12.63 -2.46 -0.50
N LEU A 578 -12.16 -3.23 -1.47
CA LEU A 578 -10.80 -3.77 -1.57
C LEU A 578 -10.10 -3.20 -2.82
N ASN A 579 -8.76 -3.18 -2.83
CA ASN A 579 -7.96 -2.74 -3.99
C ASN A 579 -6.98 -3.84 -4.46
N ALA A 580 -6.81 -3.91 -5.79
CA ALA A 580 -5.91 -4.82 -6.48
C ALA A 580 -4.51 -4.21 -6.74
N GLY A 581 -3.55 -4.54 -5.86
CA GLY A 581 -2.14 -4.15 -6.01
C GLY A 581 -1.34 -5.08 -6.95
N ARG A 582 -0.29 -4.56 -7.59
CA ARG A 582 0.64 -5.37 -8.42
C ARG A 582 1.99 -5.61 -7.73
N TRP A 583 2.79 -4.56 -7.48
CA TRP A 583 4.17 -4.74 -7.04
C TRP A 583 4.28 -5.35 -5.64
N ASP A 584 3.56 -4.81 -4.65
CA ASP A 584 3.49 -5.39 -3.31
C ASP A 584 3.00 -6.85 -3.32
N TYR A 585 1.99 -7.18 -4.14
CA TYR A 585 1.48 -8.54 -4.21
C TYR A 585 2.54 -9.52 -4.73
N ILE A 586 3.25 -9.17 -5.80
CA ILE A 586 4.32 -10.02 -6.37
C ILE A 586 5.51 -10.09 -5.39
N PHE A 587 5.85 -8.98 -4.73
CA PHE A 587 6.86 -8.94 -3.66
C PHE A 587 6.48 -9.85 -2.49
N SER A 588 5.22 -9.80 -2.04
CA SER A 588 4.65 -10.66 -1.01
C SER A 588 4.68 -12.12 -1.43
N PHE A 589 4.34 -12.45 -2.68
CA PHE A 589 4.44 -13.81 -3.23
C PHE A 589 5.88 -14.34 -3.14
N ILE A 590 6.87 -13.57 -3.59
CA ILE A 590 8.29 -13.93 -3.48
C ILE A 590 8.72 -14.05 -2.00
N LYS A 591 8.30 -13.13 -1.14
CA LYS A 591 8.62 -13.13 0.30
C LYS A 591 8.07 -14.36 1.02
N LYS A 592 6.78 -14.68 0.83
CA LYS A 592 6.13 -15.82 1.50
C LYS A 592 6.65 -17.17 0.99
N PHE A 593 7.13 -17.22 -0.26
CA PHE A 593 7.81 -18.37 -0.84
C PHE A 593 9.34 -18.23 -0.95
N ALA A 594 9.96 -17.41 -0.10
CA ALA A 594 11.40 -17.14 -0.14
C ALA A 594 12.27 -18.41 0.01
N ARG A 595 11.76 -19.46 0.66
CA ARG A 595 12.43 -20.78 0.81
C ARG A 595 11.91 -21.87 -0.12
N ARG A 596 11.16 -21.53 -1.18
CA ARG A 596 10.50 -22.50 -2.08
C ARG A 596 10.96 -22.35 -3.54
N PRO A 597 11.83 -23.25 -4.06
CA PRO A 597 12.34 -23.19 -5.44
C PRO A 597 11.25 -23.43 -6.51
N ASP A 598 10.10 -23.99 -6.10
CA ASP A 598 8.92 -24.21 -6.92
C ASP A 598 8.16 -22.92 -7.29
N TYR A 599 8.50 -21.76 -6.70
CA TYR A 599 7.81 -20.48 -6.91
C TYR A 599 8.71 -19.34 -7.47
N VAL A 600 9.77 -19.67 -8.22
CA VAL A 600 10.74 -18.69 -8.74
C VAL A 600 10.23 -17.94 -9.98
N LEU A 601 9.84 -16.68 -9.81
CA LEU A 601 9.14 -15.89 -10.84
C LEU A 601 10.05 -15.39 -12.00
N PRO A 602 9.49 -15.15 -13.20
CA PRO A 602 10.17 -14.48 -14.32
C PRO A 602 10.30 -12.96 -14.07
N ASP A 603 10.91 -12.22 -15.00
CA ASP A 603 11.04 -10.75 -14.95
C ASP A 603 9.75 -10.07 -14.46
N ARG A 604 9.84 -9.15 -13.47
CA ARG A 604 8.66 -8.49 -12.88
C ARG A 604 7.76 -7.82 -13.92
N GLY A 605 8.34 -7.32 -15.02
CA GLY A 605 7.61 -6.77 -16.15
C GLY A 605 6.65 -7.77 -16.82
N GLN A 606 7.05 -9.04 -16.93
CA GLN A 606 6.29 -10.14 -17.54
C GLN A 606 5.19 -10.70 -16.61
N VAL A 607 5.34 -10.52 -15.28
CA VAL A 607 4.34 -10.88 -14.25
C VAL A 607 3.16 -9.89 -14.28
N VAL A 608 2.30 -10.01 -15.29
CA VAL A 608 1.21 -9.07 -15.61
C VAL A 608 -0.16 -9.46 -15.03
N MET A 609 -1.03 -8.46 -14.85
CA MET A 609 -2.45 -8.62 -14.49
C MET A 609 -3.22 -9.40 -15.57
N GLY A 610 -4.26 -10.11 -15.16
CA GLY A 610 -5.08 -10.94 -16.07
C GLY A 610 -4.43 -12.26 -16.53
N LYS A 611 -3.29 -12.64 -15.93
CA LYS A 611 -2.63 -13.95 -16.13
C LYS A 611 -2.33 -14.63 -14.82
N ALA A 612 -2.34 -15.97 -14.84
CA ALA A 612 -1.91 -16.85 -13.75
C ALA A 612 -2.46 -16.40 -12.38
N PHE A 613 -1.64 -16.38 -11.31
CA PHE A 613 -2.11 -15.98 -9.98
C PHE A 613 -2.74 -14.58 -9.92
N LEU A 614 -2.23 -13.59 -10.68
CA LEU A 614 -2.77 -12.22 -10.68
C LEU A 614 -4.16 -12.14 -11.35
N GLY A 615 -4.43 -12.97 -12.35
CA GLY A 615 -5.76 -13.07 -12.96
C GLY A 615 -6.78 -13.71 -12.02
N ALA A 616 -6.38 -14.78 -11.34
CA ALA A 616 -7.21 -15.45 -10.33
C ALA A 616 -7.51 -14.52 -9.13
N TYR A 617 -6.48 -13.85 -8.62
CA TYR A 617 -6.55 -12.84 -7.56
C TYR A 617 -7.52 -11.70 -7.89
N ALA A 618 -7.35 -11.02 -9.02
CA ALA A 618 -8.18 -9.87 -9.38
C ALA A 618 -9.65 -10.24 -9.58
N THR A 619 -9.92 -11.38 -10.24
CA THR A 619 -11.30 -11.84 -10.48
C THR A 619 -11.98 -12.33 -9.20
N LEU A 620 -11.25 -12.99 -8.29
CA LEU A 620 -11.76 -13.35 -6.96
C LEU A 620 -12.04 -12.12 -6.10
N LEU A 621 -11.18 -11.10 -6.14
CA LEU A 621 -11.39 -9.84 -5.42
C LEU A 621 -12.69 -9.17 -5.86
N ILE A 622 -12.94 -9.05 -7.18
CA ILE A 622 -14.20 -8.51 -7.72
C ILE A 622 -15.41 -9.31 -7.20
N LYS A 623 -15.40 -10.64 -7.33
CA LYS A 623 -16.50 -11.50 -6.85
C LYS A 623 -16.77 -11.30 -5.36
N THR A 624 -15.72 -11.27 -4.54
CA THR A 624 -15.84 -11.17 -3.09
C THR A 624 -16.41 -9.81 -2.68
N CYS A 625 -15.86 -8.72 -3.21
CA CYS A 625 -16.37 -7.36 -2.96
C CYS A 625 -17.84 -7.21 -3.35
N HIS A 626 -18.19 -7.60 -4.58
CA HIS A 626 -19.53 -7.39 -5.14
C HIS A 626 -20.59 -8.20 -4.40
N ARG A 627 -20.27 -9.44 -4.00
CA ARG A 627 -21.12 -10.24 -3.10
C ARG A 627 -21.41 -9.53 -1.78
N ARG A 628 -20.43 -8.83 -1.22
CA ARG A 628 -20.57 -8.08 0.04
C ARG A 628 -21.06 -6.64 -0.12
N ARG A 629 -21.43 -6.22 -1.34
CA ARG A 629 -21.84 -4.86 -1.70
C ARG A 629 -20.76 -3.79 -1.43
N ALA A 630 -19.50 -4.20 -1.52
CA ALA A 630 -18.32 -3.34 -1.42
C ALA A 630 -17.65 -3.18 -2.81
N PHE A 631 -16.79 -2.17 -2.96
CA PHE A 631 -16.10 -1.91 -4.22
C PHE A 631 -14.86 -2.79 -4.44
N ALA A 632 -14.57 -3.09 -5.70
CA ALA A 632 -13.36 -3.74 -6.19
C ALA A 632 -12.53 -2.74 -7.01
N MET A 633 -11.53 -2.11 -6.42
CA MET A 633 -10.68 -1.12 -7.08
C MET A 633 -9.56 -1.79 -7.88
N GLY A 634 -9.35 -1.33 -9.12
CA GLY A 634 -8.30 -1.79 -10.03
C GLY A 634 -6.90 -1.22 -9.74
N GLY A 635 -5.92 -1.66 -10.53
CA GLY A 635 -4.50 -1.43 -10.25
C GLY A 635 -3.93 -0.11 -10.75
N MET A 636 -2.64 0.10 -10.46
CA MET A 636 -1.89 1.32 -10.81
C MET A 636 -1.48 1.41 -12.29
N ALA A 637 -1.62 2.60 -12.88
CA ALA A 637 -0.89 3.03 -14.07
C ALA A 637 0.07 4.19 -13.71
N ALA A 638 1.38 3.90 -13.72
CA ALA A 638 2.44 4.76 -13.18
C ALA A 638 3.15 5.63 -14.25
N GLN A 639 2.71 5.62 -15.50
CA GLN A 639 3.42 6.26 -16.62
C GLN A 639 3.45 7.79 -16.52
N ILE A 640 4.64 8.36 -16.67
CA ILE A 640 4.87 9.81 -16.75
C ILE A 640 5.06 10.19 -18.23
N PRO A 641 4.34 11.21 -18.76
CA PRO A 641 4.52 11.63 -20.14
C PRO A 641 5.92 12.19 -20.42
N ILE A 642 6.54 11.67 -21.48
CA ILE A 642 7.84 12.09 -21.99
C ILE A 642 7.70 13.44 -22.68
N LYS A 643 8.34 14.47 -22.12
CA LYS A 643 8.29 15.83 -22.66
C LYS A 643 8.88 15.88 -24.07
N GLY A 644 8.08 16.33 -25.04
CA GLY A 644 8.51 16.50 -26.43
C GLY A 644 8.50 15.23 -27.29
N ASN A 645 7.99 14.10 -26.78
CA ASN A 645 7.85 12.86 -27.56
C ASN A 645 6.38 12.36 -27.58
N PRO A 646 5.53 12.89 -28.50
CA PRO A 646 4.13 12.50 -28.60
C PRO A 646 3.92 11.02 -28.95
N GLU A 647 4.80 10.44 -29.77
CA GLU A 647 4.68 9.05 -30.24
C GLU A 647 4.89 8.04 -29.11
N ALA A 648 5.92 8.24 -28.28
CA ALA A 648 6.14 7.42 -27.09
C ALA A 648 5.03 7.59 -26.06
N ASN A 649 4.46 8.80 -25.93
CA ASN A 649 3.33 9.06 -25.05
C ASN A 649 2.06 8.35 -25.51
N GLU A 650 1.73 8.40 -26.80
CA GLU A 650 0.58 7.67 -27.33
C GLU A 650 0.78 6.15 -27.24
N ALA A 651 1.99 5.64 -27.48
CA ALA A 651 2.32 4.22 -27.26
C ALA A 651 2.21 3.79 -25.78
N ALA A 652 2.49 4.70 -24.82
CA ALA A 652 2.28 4.47 -23.40
C ALA A 652 0.79 4.55 -23.03
N PHE A 653 0.07 5.57 -23.50
CA PHE A 653 -1.36 5.76 -23.25
C PHE A 653 -2.22 4.66 -23.87
N ALA A 654 -1.83 4.10 -25.02
CA ALA A 654 -2.48 2.93 -25.61
C ALA A 654 -2.39 1.69 -24.71
N LYS A 655 -1.24 1.47 -24.04
CA LYS A 655 -1.08 0.40 -23.03
C LYS A 655 -1.95 0.67 -21.81
N VAL A 656 -1.94 1.90 -21.29
CA VAL A 656 -2.82 2.30 -20.17
C VAL A 656 -4.30 2.09 -20.53
N ARG A 657 -4.74 2.49 -21.72
CA ARG A 657 -6.11 2.23 -22.21
C ARG A 657 -6.42 0.74 -22.25
N ALA A 658 -5.54 -0.10 -22.78
CA ALA A 658 -5.76 -1.55 -22.83
C ALA A 658 -5.82 -2.19 -21.42
N ASP A 659 -4.97 -1.75 -20.49
CA ASP A 659 -4.98 -2.20 -19.09
C ASP A 659 -6.27 -1.78 -18.36
N LYS A 660 -6.69 -0.52 -18.51
CA LYS A 660 -7.94 -0.02 -17.90
C LYS A 660 -9.18 -0.63 -18.54
N GLU A 661 -9.13 -0.90 -19.86
CA GLU A 661 -10.22 -1.57 -20.57
C GLU A 661 -10.39 -3.01 -20.10
N ARG A 662 -9.30 -3.73 -19.75
CA ARG A 662 -9.42 -5.02 -19.06
C ARG A 662 -10.12 -4.84 -17.73
N GLU A 663 -9.65 -3.94 -16.88
CA GLU A 663 -10.14 -3.82 -15.49
C GLU A 663 -11.66 -3.58 -15.39
N VAL A 664 -12.20 -2.65 -16.19
CA VAL A 664 -13.65 -2.38 -16.24
C VAL A 664 -14.44 -3.46 -16.99
N LYS A 665 -13.79 -4.23 -17.89
CA LYS A 665 -14.40 -5.43 -18.52
C LYS A 665 -14.38 -6.64 -17.61
N ASP A 666 -13.45 -6.76 -16.66
CA ASP A 666 -13.47 -7.76 -15.61
C ASP A 666 -14.50 -7.43 -14.54
N GLY A 667 -14.61 -6.17 -14.12
CA GLY A 667 -15.65 -5.74 -13.19
C GLY A 667 -15.22 -4.72 -12.13
N HIS A 668 -14.07 -4.06 -12.25
CA HIS A 668 -13.63 -3.09 -11.26
C HIS A 668 -14.46 -1.80 -11.29
N ASP A 669 -14.82 -1.28 -10.11
CA ASP A 669 -15.61 -0.03 -9.95
C ASP A 669 -14.79 1.25 -10.19
N GLY A 670 -13.47 1.12 -10.28
CA GLY A 670 -12.56 2.23 -10.54
C GLY A 670 -11.12 1.77 -10.63
N THR A 671 -10.19 2.69 -10.85
CA THR A 671 -8.79 2.36 -11.10
C THR A 671 -7.82 3.46 -10.63
N TRP A 672 -6.54 3.13 -10.54
CA TRP A 672 -5.47 4.02 -10.05
C TRP A 672 -4.56 4.57 -11.15
N VAL A 673 -4.14 5.82 -10.97
CA VAL A 673 -3.09 6.50 -11.76
C VAL A 673 -2.14 7.29 -10.85
N ALA A 674 -0.86 7.40 -11.24
CA ALA A 674 0.15 8.15 -10.48
C ALA A 674 0.46 9.56 -11.04
N HIS A 675 -0.13 9.93 -12.19
CA HIS A 675 0.13 11.21 -12.86
C HIS A 675 -1.16 11.87 -13.36
N PRO A 676 -1.37 13.19 -13.19
CA PRO A 676 -2.59 13.88 -13.62
C PRO A 676 -2.95 13.67 -15.09
N ASP A 677 -1.95 13.65 -15.99
CA ASP A 677 -2.18 13.49 -17.43
C ASP A 677 -2.73 12.10 -17.82
N LEU A 678 -2.67 11.10 -16.93
CA LEU A 678 -3.32 9.80 -17.11
C LEU A 678 -4.80 9.81 -16.69
N VAL A 679 -5.24 10.79 -15.90
CA VAL A 679 -6.63 10.86 -15.43
C VAL A 679 -7.63 10.93 -16.59
N PRO A 680 -7.47 11.78 -17.62
CA PRO A 680 -8.38 11.78 -18.77
C PRO A 680 -8.38 10.45 -19.53
N VAL A 681 -7.22 9.78 -19.61
CA VAL A 681 -7.04 8.51 -20.33
C VAL A 681 -7.76 7.37 -19.62
N ALA A 682 -7.64 7.27 -18.29
CA ALA A 682 -8.37 6.29 -17.49
C ALA A 682 -9.87 6.63 -17.42
N LYS A 683 -10.22 7.92 -17.32
CA LYS A 683 -11.61 8.36 -17.19
C LYS A 683 -12.41 8.14 -18.47
N GLU A 684 -11.84 8.33 -19.66
CA GLU A 684 -12.49 7.99 -20.94
C GLU A 684 -12.97 6.53 -20.95
N VAL A 685 -12.06 5.61 -20.61
CA VAL A 685 -12.30 4.16 -20.61
C VAL A 685 -13.41 3.79 -19.63
N PHE A 686 -13.36 4.32 -18.40
CA PHE A 686 -14.38 4.04 -17.39
C PHE A 686 -15.70 4.75 -17.68
N ASP A 687 -15.73 5.99 -18.20
CA ASP A 687 -16.98 6.66 -18.59
C ASP A 687 -17.71 5.92 -19.73
N ARG A 688 -16.95 5.35 -20.67
CA ARG A 688 -17.50 4.58 -21.81
C ARG A 688 -17.97 3.18 -21.43
N LEU A 689 -17.27 2.48 -20.55
CA LEU A 689 -17.54 1.06 -20.23
C LEU A 689 -18.23 0.85 -18.87
N MET A 690 -18.27 1.87 -18.02
CA MET A 690 -19.02 1.97 -16.77
C MET A 690 -19.85 3.28 -16.76
N PRO A 691 -21.00 3.29 -17.46
CA PRO A 691 -21.90 4.45 -17.50
C PRO A 691 -22.69 4.66 -16.20
N GLN A 692 -22.64 3.71 -15.28
CA GLN A 692 -23.14 3.84 -13.90
C GLN A 692 -22.05 4.42 -12.98
N PRO A 693 -22.36 4.79 -11.72
CA PRO A 693 -21.34 5.22 -10.76
C PRO A 693 -20.31 4.12 -10.41
N ASN A 694 -20.73 2.86 -10.45
CA ASN A 694 -19.95 1.67 -10.10
C ASN A 694 -20.52 0.40 -10.79
N GLN A 695 -19.92 -0.77 -10.56
CA GLN A 695 -20.29 -2.08 -11.12
C GLN A 695 -20.69 -3.12 -10.04
N VAL A 696 -20.92 -2.74 -8.78
CA VAL A 696 -21.20 -3.65 -7.64
C VAL A 696 -22.35 -4.66 -7.88
N ASP A 697 -23.32 -4.34 -8.73
CA ASP A 697 -24.39 -5.27 -9.13
C ASP A 697 -23.90 -6.48 -9.96
N ARG A 698 -22.67 -6.43 -10.49
CA ARG A 698 -22.06 -7.47 -11.30
C ARG A 698 -21.38 -8.53 -10.42
N GLN A 699 -22.17 -9.45 -9.86
CA GLN A 699 -21.75 -10.41 -8.82
C GLN A 699 -20.61 -11.41 -9.20
N ARG A 700 -20.25 -11.53 -10.48
CA ARG A 700 -19.21 -12.45 -10.99
C ARG A 700 -19.38 -13.91 -10.55
N ASP A 701 -20.60 -14.43 -10.59
CA ASP A 701 -20.90 -15.83 -10.28
C ASP A 701 -20.09 -16.83 -11.13
N ASP A 702 -19.71 -16.43 -12.35
CA ASP A 702 -18.85 -17.16 -13.28
C ASP A 702 -17.43 -17.47 -12.73
N VAL A 703 -16.92 -16.66 -11.80
CA VAL A 703 -15.56 -16.82 -11.26
C VAL A 703 -15.53 -17.94 -10.22
N THR A 704 -14.74 -18.98 -10.50
CA THR A 704 -14.34 -20.01 -9.53
C THR A 704 -12.81 -20.02 -9.47
N VAL A 705 -12.26 -19.78 -8.28
CA VAL A 705 -10.82 -19.65 -8.03
C VAL A 705 -10.49 -20.45 -6.77
N GLY A 706 -9.56 -21.39 -6.87
CA GLY A 706 -9.05 -22.16 -5.73
C GLY A 706 -7.60 -21.80 -5.37
N GLN A 707 -7.06 -22.50 -4.37
CA GLN A 707 -5.66 -22.37 -3.96
C GLN A 707 -4.69 -22.53 -5.14
N ALA A 708 -4.87 -23.56 -5.96
CA ALA A 708 -4.02 -23.84 -7.12
C ALA A 708 -4.08 -22.77 -8.23
N ASP A 709 -5.07 -21.87 -8.21
CA ASP A 709 -5.13 -20.71 -9.10
C ASP A 709 -4.39 -19.51 -8.51
N LEU A 710 -4.61 -19.21 -7.21
CA LEU A 710 -3.90 -18.16 -6.47
C LEU A 710 -2.40 -18.44 -6.29
N LEU A 711 -1.96 -19.69 -6.45
CA LEU A 711 -0.55 -20.09 -6.40
C LEU A 711 0.06 -20.38 -7.78
N ARG A 712 -0.68 -20.23 -8.89
CA ARG A 712 -0.18 -20.52 -10.24
C ARG A 712 0.86 -19.48 -10.68
N ILE A 713 2.13 -19.86 -10.73
CA ILE A 713 3.23 -19.01 -11.22
C ILE A 713 2.99 -18.49 -12.65
N HIS A 714 3.54 -17.32 -12.96
CA HIS A 714 3.59 -16.80 -14.33
C HIS A 714 4.70 -17.47 -15.13
N GLU A 715 4.39 -17.87 -16.36
CA GLU A 715 5.38 -18.21 -17.38
C GLU A 715 6.07 -16.93 -17.91
N GLY A 716 7.37 -17.03 -18.19
CA GLY A 716 8.19 -15.94 -18.74
C GLY A 716 9.69 -16.26 -18.64
N THR A 717 10.53 -15.37 -19.17
CA THR A 717 11.99 -15.47 -19.07
C THR A 717 12.54 -14.76 -17.82
N LYS A 718 13.79 -15.07 -17.46
CA LYS A 718 14.59 -14.33 -16.48
C LYS A 718 15.73 -13.71 -17.28
N THR A 719 15.78 -12.39 -17.42
CA THR A 719 16.69 -11.73 -18.38
C THR A 719 17.80 -10.95 -17.69
N GLU A 720 18.97 -10.85 -18.33
CA GLU A 720 20.07 -10.02 -17.81
C GLU A 720 19.67 -8.52 -17.77
N GLU A 721 18.93 -8.01 -18.76
CA GLU A 721 18.42 -6.64 -18.70
C GLU A 721 17.35 -6.45 -17.62
N GLY A 722 16.49 -7.44 -17.36
CA GLY A 722 15.55 -7.41 -16.23
C GLY A 722 16.27 -7.35 -14.88
N PHE A 723 17.36 -8.11 -14.73
CA PHE A 723 18.23 -8.09 -13.55
C PHE A 723 18.90 -6.72 -13.36
N ARG A 724 19.50 -6.17 -14.43
CA ARG A 724 20.17 -4.86 -14.44
C ARG A 724 19.20 -3.70 -14.20
N LEU A 725 18.01 -3.73 -14.80
CA LEU A 725 16.96 -2.75 -14.56
C LEU A 725 16.51 -2.75 -13.10
N ASN A 726 16.37 -3.92 -12.47
CA ASN A 726 16.06 -4.02 -11.04
C ASN A 726 17.16 -3.40 -10.15
N ILE A 727 18.44 -3.54 -10.52
CA ILE A 727 19.55 -2.82 -9.85
C ILE A 727 19.40 -1.30 -10.04
N ARG A 728 19.33 -0.82 -11.29
CA ARG A 728 19.26 0.63 -11.59
C ARG A 728 18.10 1.31 -10.88
N VAL A 729 16.90 0.73 -10.94
CA VAL A 729 15.68 1.29 -10.34
C VAL A 729 15.72 1.18 -8.82
N GLY A 730 16.12 0.02 -8.28
CA GLY A 730 16.16 -0.22 -6.84
C GLY A 730 17.10 0.73 -6.09
N VAL A 731 18.32 0.95 -6.61
CA VAL A 731 19.28 1.87 -5.99
C VAL A 731 18.86 3.34 -6.13
N GLN A 732 18.41 3.77 -7.32
CA GLN A 732 17.95 5.15 -7.53
C GLN A 732 16.72 5.50 -6.67
N TYR A 733 15.82 4.55 -6.45
CA TYR A 733 14.70 4.73 -5.53
C TYR A 733 15.18 4.91 -4.09
N VAL A 734 16.06 4.03 -3.60
CA VAL A 734 16.58 4.11 -2.22
C VAL A 734 17.37 5.41 -2.01
N GLU A 735 18.12 5.90 -3.00
CA GLU A 735 18.78 7.21 -2.95
C GLU A 735 17.78 8.35 -2.68
N ALA A 736 16.73 8.42 -3.49
CA ALA A 736 15.73 9.47 -3.39
C ALA A 736 14.94 9.38 -2.07
N TRP A 737 14.62 8.16 -1.63
CA TRP A 737 13.94 7.90 -0.35
C TRP A 737 14.81 8.33 0.83
N LEU A 738 16.11 8.02 0.82
CA LEU A 738 17.09 8.48 1.81
C LEU A 738 17.29 10.01 1.83
N ARG A 739 16.87 10.72 0.77
CA ARG A 739 16.76 12.19 0.71
C ARG A 739 15.34 12.73 0.96
N GLY A 740 14.43 11.91 1.46
CA GLY A 740 13.08 12.33 1.85
C GLY A 740 12.04 12.32 0.72
N ARG A 741 12.26 11.59 -0.39
CA ARG A 741 11.33 11.50 -1.53
C ARG A 741 10.89 10.05 -1.77
N GLY A 742 9.64 9.72 -1.48
CA GLY A 742 9.08 8.38 -1.77
C GLY A 742 8.33 8.26 -3.10
N ALA A 743 8.01 9.36 -3.76
CA ALA A 743 7.45 9.36 -5.13
C ALA A 743 8.55 9.80 -6.09
N VAL A 744 9.07 8.86 -6.89
CA VAL A 744 10.33 9.05 -7.61
C VAL A 744 10.15 8.82 -9.12
N PRO A 745 10.38 9.82 -9.98
CA PRO A 745 10.33 9.63 -11.42
C PRO A 745 11.59 8.91 -11.92
N ILE A 746 11.49 7.62 -12.26
CA ILE A 746 12.58 6.79 -12.76
C ILE A 746 12.18 6.20 -14.11
N TYR A 747 12.99 6.40 -15.16
CA TYR A 747 12.74 5.93 -16.54
C TYR A 747 11.32 6.18 -17.09
N ASN A 748 10.71 7.31 -16.71
CA ASN A 748 9.34 7.74 -17.06
C ASN A 748 8.21 6.91 -16.39
N LEU A 749 8.50 6.26 -15.27
CA LEU A 749 7.52 5.75 -14.31
C LEU A 749 7.61 6.54 -13.01
N MET A 750 6.47 6.76 -12.35
CA MET A 750 6.41 7.27 -10.98
C MET A 750 6.46 6.08 -10.03
N GLU A 751 7.66 5.79 -9.53
CA GLU A 751 7.94 4.61 -8.70
C GLU A 751 7.80 4.94 -7.20
N ASP A 752 7.35 3.94 -6.44
CA ASP A 752 7.19 3.96 -4.98
C ASP A 752 8.00 2.81 -4.32
N ALA A 753 7.91 2.64 -3.00
CA ALA A 753 8.73 1.66 -2.29
C ALA A 753 8.45 0.22 -2.75
N ALA A 754 7.21 -0.12 -3.09
CA ALA A 754 6.85 -1.43 -3.63
C ALA A 754 7.64 -1.78 -4.91
N THR A 755 7.98 -0.81 -5.78
CA THR A 755 8.88 -1.05 -6.92
C THR A 755 10.29 -1.45 -6.48
N ALA A 756 10.86 -0.80 -5.47
CA ALA A 756 12.19 -1.14 -4.97
C ALA A 756 12.19 -2.49 -4.22
N GLU A 757 11.10 -2.80 -3.50
CA GLU A 757 10.88 -4.09 -2.85
C GLU A 757 10.85 -5.25 -3.85
N ILE A 758 10.03 -5.18 -4.90
CA ILE A 758 10.02 -6.23 -5.94
C ILE A 758 11.36 -6.32 -6.67
N SER A 759 12.06 -5.19 -6.87
CA SER A 759 13.36 -5.17 -7.55
C SER A 759 14.44 -5.91 -6.75
N ARG A 760 14.58 -5.66 -5.43
CA ARG A 760 15.50 -6.44 -4.59
C ARG A 760 15.05 -7.89 -4.43
N ALA A 761 13.75 -8.14 -4.29
CA ALA A 761 13.21 -9.46 -4.00
C ALA A 761 13.40 -10.42 -5.17
N GLN A 762 13.20 -9.94 -6.39
CA GLN A 762 13.45 -10.70 -7.61
C GLN A 762 14.93 -11.10 -7.75
N ILE A 763 15.85 -10.15 -7.55
CA ILE A 763 17.29 -10.44 -7.59
C ILE A 763 17.67 -11.44 -6.50
N TRP A 764 17.24 -11.21 -5.25
CA TRP A 764 17.47 -12.11 -4.12
C TRP A 764 16.98 -13.54 -4.44
N GLN A 765 15.75 -13.68 -4.95
CA GLN A 765 15.18 -15.00 -5.27
C GLN A 765 16.00 -15.73 -6.35
N TRP A 766 16.47 -15.03 -7.38
CA TRP A 766 17.29 -15.63 -8.43
C TRP A 766 18.68 -16.00 -7.93
N LEU A 767 19.27 -15.21 -7.02
CA LEU A 767 20.55 -15.51 -6.36
C LEU A 767 20.48 -16.76 -5.46
N GLN A 768 19.46 -16.89 -4.62
CA GLN A 768 19.33 -18.06 -3.71
C GLN A 768 19.24 -19.39 -4.47
N TYR A 769 18.63 -19.38 -5.65
CA TYR A 769 18.44 -20.59 -6.47
C TYR A 769 19.41 -20.71 -7.64
N GLY A 770 20.42 -19.83 -7.73
CA GLY A 770 21.44 -19.84 -8.80
C GLY A 770 20.83 -19.80 -10.20
N ALA A 771 19.74 -19.03 -10.36
CA ALA A 771 18.87 -19.08 -11.53
C ALA A 771 19.62 -18.74 -12.82
N GLU A 772 19.33 -19.49 -13.88
CA GLU A 772 19.90 -19.26 -15.21
C GLU A 772 19.10 -18.18 -15.94
N LEU A 773 19.81 -17.21 -16.52
CA LEU A 773 19.28 -16.10 -17.30
C LEU A 773 19.14 -16.53 -18.78
N ASP A 774 18.42 -15.72 -19.55
CA ASP A 774 18.12 -15.94 -20.98
C ASP A 774 19.36 -16.08 -21.89
N ASN A 775 20.51 -15.56 -21.45
CA ASN A 775 21.81 -15.70 -22.13
C ASN A 775 22.69 -16.85 -21.59
N GLY A 776 22.19 -17.67 -20.67
CA GLY A 776 22.92 -18.79 -20.03
C GLY A 776 23.85 -18.39 -18.87
N VAL A 777 23.92 -17.10 -18.52
CA VAL A 777 24.63 -16.64 -17.31
C VAL A 777 23.80 -17.02 -16.08
N LYS A 778 24.45 -17.45 -14.99
CA LYS A 778 23.76 -17.71 -13.71
C LYS A 778 23.80 -16.49 -12.81
N ALA A 779 22.69 -16.20 -12.16
CA ALA A 779 22.63 -15.23 -11.08
C ALA A 779 23.43 -15.75 -9.88
N THR A 780 24.66 -15.26 -9.72
CA THR A 780 25.52 -15.51 -8.54
C THR A 780 25.89 -14.20 -7.86
N PRO A 781 26.39 -14.21 -6.59
CA PRO A 781 26.87 -12.99 -5.93
C PRO A 781 27.93 -12.25 -6.74
N GLU A 782 28.85 -12.96 -7.40
CA GLU A 782 29.91 -12.37 -8.23
C GLU A 782 29.36 -11.70 -9.49
N PHE A 783 28.29 -12.26 -10.07
CA PHE A 783 27.57 -11.62 -11.17
C PHE A 783 26.83 -10.36 -10.68
N PHE A 784 26.17 -10.43 -9.52
CA PHE A 784 25.48 -9.29 -8.92
C PHE A 784 26.43 -8.13 -8.61
N GLU A 785 27.58 -8.38 -7.98
CA GLU A 785 28.56 -7.34 -7.62
C GLU A 785 29.13 -6.66 -8.88
N ARG A 786 29.38 -7.43 -9.95
CA ARG A 786 29.82 -6.88 -11.24
C ARG A 786 28.75 -6.01 -11.89
N ALA A 787 27.52 -6.54 -12.00
CA ALA A 787 26.40 -5.80 -12.55
C ALA A 787 26.10 -4.53 -11.72
N LEU A 788 26.20 -4.60 -10.39
CA LEU A 788 26.03 -3.45 -9.51
C LEU A 788 27.07 -2.34 -9.78
N GLY A 789 28.32 -2.70 -10.04
CA GLY A 789 29.34 -1.73 -10.49
C GLY A 789 28.99 -1.09 -11.83
N GLU A 790 28.80 -1.93 -12.86
CA GLU A 790 28.50 -1.51 -14.24
C GLU A 790 27.23 -0.63 -14.33
N GLU A 791 26.15 -1.00 -13.61
CA GLU A 791 24.92 -0.22 -13.59
C GLU A 791 25.04 1.09 -12.80
N MET A 792 25.93 1.18 -11.80
CA MET A 792 26.16 2.43 -11.06
C MET A 792 27.09 3.41 -11.78
N GLU A 793 28.06 2.92 -12.55
CA GLU A 793 28.80 3.75 -13.52
C GLU A 793 27.82 4.33 -14.56
N ARG A 794 26.94 3.49 -15.11
CA ARG A 794 25.89 3.92 -16.04
C ARG A 794 24.92 4.95 -15.43
N VAL A 795 24.44 4.76 -14.20
CA VAL A 795 23.56 5.73 -13.52
C VAL A 795 24.29 7.06 -13.24
N ARG A 796 25.60 7.02 -12.96
CA ARG A 796 26.43 8.22 -12.81
C ARG A 796 26.60 9.00 -14.12
N ASP A 797 26.66 8.32 -15.26
CA ASP A 797 26.66 8.95 -16.58
C ASP A 797 25.27 9.47 -16.98
N GLU A 798 24.20 8.70 -16.71
CA GLU A 798 22.80 9.09 -17.01
C GLU A 798 22.34 10.33 -16.19
N LEU A 799 22.79 10.47 -14.94
CA LEU A 799 22.48 11.62 -14.07
C LEU A 799 23.50 12.77 -14.12
N GLY A 800 24.72 12.47 -14.58
CA GLY A 800 25.86 13.36 -14.51
C GLY A 800 26.57 13.34 -13.14
N ALA A 801 27.90 13.36 -13.18
CA ALA A 801 28.80 13.23 -12.03
C ALA A 801 28.42 14.13 -10.83
N GLU A 802 28.11 15.42 -11.05
CA GLU A 802 27.80 16.37 -9.98
C GLU A 802 26.51 16.01 -9.22
N VAL A 803 25.48 15.51 -9.93
CA VAL A 803 24.20 15.11 -9.32
C VAL A 803 24.35 13.80 -8.55
N TYR A 804 25.14 12.86 -9.09
CA TYR A 804 25.42 11.58 -8.47
C TYR A 804 26.31 11.71 -7.23
N ASP A 805 27.45 12.41 -7.34
CA ASP A 805 28.43 12.57 -6.27
C ASP A 805 27.90 13.45 -5.10
N ALA A 806 26.84 14.23 -5.33
CA ALA A 806 26.09 14.98 -4.31
C ALA A 806 24.85 14.24 -3.75
N GLY A 807 24.55 13.04 -4.25
CA GLY A 807 23.46 12.18 -3.76
C GLY A 807 23.88 11.27 -2.59
N ARG A 808 22.92 10.51 -2.06
CA ARG A 808 23.12 9.44 -1.06
C ARG A 808 23.36 8.07 -1.68
N PHE A 809 23.96 8.04 -2.88
CA PHE A 809 24.27 6.80 -3.60
C PHE A 809 25.13 5.82 -2.77
N PRO A 810 26.17 6.24 -2.01
CA PRO A 810 26.95 5.31 -1.20
C PRO A 810 26.11 4.52 -0.19
N GLU A 811 25.21 5.18 0.55
CA GLU A 811 24.33 4.48 1.51
C GLU A 811 23.24 3.66 0.81
N ALA A 812 22.72 4.14 -0.34
CA ALA A 812 21.72 3.42 -1.12
C ALA A 812 22.29 2.13 -1.73
N ILE A 813 23.51 2.17 -2.26
CA ILE A 813 24.23 1.01 -2.79
C ILE A 813 24.51 0.00 -1.69
N ASP A 814 25.07 0.43 -0.54
CA ASP A 814 25.34 -0.46 0.59
C ASP A 814 24.06 -1.13 1.11
N LEU A 815 22.98 -0.37 1.30
CA LEU A 815 21.72 -0.92 1.77
C LEU A 815 21.12 -1.91 0.76
N PHE A 816 21.01 -1.53 -0.52
CA PHE A 816 20.47 -2.40 -1.56
C PHE A 816 21.29 -3.69 -1.70
N ARG A 817 22.62 -3.58 -1.70
CA ARG A 817 23.56 -4.70 -1.72
C ARG A 817 23.37 -5.62 -0.52
N ARG A 818 23.35 -5.09 0.71
CA ARG A 818 23.18 -5.90 1.94
C ARG A 818 21.86 -6.64 1.97
N LEU A 819 20.77 -6.02 1.55
CA LEU A 819 19.44 -6.65 1.50
C LEU A 819 19.35 -7.72 0.40
N THR A 820 20.02 -7.51 -0.73
CA THR A 820 19.99 -8.42 -1.88
C THR A 820 20.91 -9.63 -1.71
N LEU A 821 22.01 -9.48 -0.97
CA LEU A 821 22.95 -10.57 -0.65
C LEU A 821 22.69 -11.25 0.71
N ALA A 822 21.60 -10.91 1.41
CA ALA A 822 21.32 -11.45 2.74
C ALA A 822 21.00 -12.98 2.68
N PRO A 823 21.50 -13.79 3.63
CA PRO A 823 21.19 -15.24 3.69
C PRO A 823 19.74 -15.52 4.16
N THR A 824 19.04 -14.50 4.64
CA THR A 824 17.64 -14.52 5.04
C THR A 824 16.94 -13.34 4.39
N PHE A 825 15.71 -13.54 3.90
CA PHE A 825 14.93 -12.46 3.29
C PHE A 825 14.55 -11.41 4.35
N GLU A 826 15.03 -10.18 4.21
CA GLU A 826 14.60 -9.07 5.06
C GLU A 826 13.16 -8.67 4.71
N ASP A 827 12.29 -8.51 5.71
CA ASP A 827 10.85 -8.53 5.49
C ASP A 827 10.35 -7.29 4.73
N PHE A 828 10.97 -6.12 4.97
CA PHE A 828 10.75 -4.86 4.23
C PHE A 828 12.04 -4.03 4.19
N LEU A 829 12.39 -3.40 3.06
CA LEU A 829 13.57 -2.53 2.94
C LEU A 829 13.44 -1.24 3.76
N THR A 830 12.20 -0.79 3.98
CA THR A 830 11.87 0.46 4.68
C THR A 830 12.30 0.42 6.16
N VAL A 831 12.29 -0.75 6.80
CA VAL A 831 12.69 -0.91 8.21
C VAL A 831 14.17 -0.58 8.45
N PRO A 832 15.16 -1.18 7.74
CA PRO A 832 16.56 -0.78 7.84
C PRO A 832 16.85 0.56 7.14
N ALA A 833 16.10 0.96 6.11
CA ALA A 833 16.26 2.28 5.48
C ALA A 833 15.91 3.42 6.46
N TYR A 834 14.86 3.25 7.28
CA TYR A 834 14.41 4.25 8.24
C TYR A 834 15.51 4.61 9.26
N LYS A 835 16.36 3.64 9.65
CA LYS A 835 17.53 3.85 10.51
C LYS A 835 18.61 4.78 9.92
N LEU A 836 18.49 5.18 8.66
CA LEU A 836 19.40 6.10 7.96
C LEU A 836 18.80 7.51 7.76
N ILE A 837 17.61 7.78 8.32
CA ILE A 837 16.86 9.06 8.24
C ILE A 837 16.18 9.47 9.58
N VAL A 838 16.64 8.92 10.72
CA VAL A 838 16.13 9.13 12.10
C VAL A 838 17.25 9.62 13.01
#